data_AF-A0A9D4SKK6-F1
#
_entry.id   AF-A0A9D4SKK6-F1
#
_cell.length_a   1.000
_cell.length_b   1.000
_cell.length_c   1.000
_cell.angle_alpha   90.00
_cell.angle_beta   90.00
_cell.angle_gamma   90.00
#
_symmetry.space_group_name_H-M   'P 1'
#
loop_
_entity.id
_entity.type
_entity.pdbx_description
1 polymer ?
#
loop_
_entity_poly.entity_id
_entity_poly.type
_entity_poly.pdbx_seq_one_letter_code
_entity_poly.pdbx_strand_id
1 'polypeptide(L)'
;MDQIDEKKNKKNDLTKIKSITGTNDFSTLSKYSMINKGYCCDPYLKYFIDGDSTTIIKTRAPIIHHGYYVRFKAIEYGWQKVFEYSMNEQQINIILSLGAGFDTSSFRYRSDRNIFIEIDHPDVCQRKANIIRMNQLIDDKKINFEENCPELFLQSSRYLLFGVDLRQHSQVINLLSTNLLDDMINDAATDSNEMKRLNFILFNECSLCYIEQTVADKLMAKIIGFIETKYSSSRYSIQIQYLGYEMYNANVDSNDFNRFMFKHFQQMNAPILTFINENQIRKRFENLNFNQINLINMRHFYRELLTQEDRNRINHRIEPFDEWEELENVCQVYCLTICKKFKSNQLSNQTITIYDHRPVKSLLAKSFHPSLQVFGHCSNYDAHNNQINVFGGFGIEPPPPRQSSVKMNNRVAHSRFKNILQLSLDDSHEQITNVQIIHSKNNESIINRLHSRVVPFNDGKHFFLSGGRKSPNQPLLSSIIAIDYDINQFEIIESFDIVHKYRHVCSRFGYRDQLCQFGGLPLIQSNNNVDESNSIWMFDMATSRWFQSKINGLLTDRHSLAFTTFGNHSIVLNGGLDCHHNQFLSENHIELMDSRMENVEKFLIADLSEKLYSHHMKIIDDHRILIIGGIADYGISNRIYQIDFRLMKILTTNYIGTNDDDQILMMHNFSCELINKNYLWTIGGGGNCFSFGTHFNPILSFQID
;
A
#
# COMPACT_ATOMS: atom_id res chain seq x y z
N MET A 1 3.52 -29.51 36.49
CA MET A 1 2.44 -28.49 36.46
C MET A 1 2.87 -27.29 35.61
N ASP A 2 4.14 -26.90 35.69
CA ASP A 2 4.70 -25.69 35.03
C ASP A 2 4.64 -25.64 33.49
N GLN A 3 4.72 -26.78 32.78
CA GLN A 3 4.59 -26.80 31.31
C GLN A 3 3.15 -26.61 30.78
N ILE A 4 2.14 -26.84 31.63
CA ILE A 4 0.73 -26.63 31.26
C ILE A 4 0.36 -25.15 31.43
N ASP A 5 0.93 -24.49 32.45
CA ASP A 5 0.72 -23.07 32.71
C ASP A 5 1.46 -22.18 31.70
N GLU A 6 2.67 -22.54 31.25
CA GLU A 6 3.33 -21.86 30.12
C GLU A 6 2.54 -21.94 28.80
N LYS A 7 1.96 -23.11 28.51
CA LYS A 7 1.14 -23.30 27.30
C LYS A 7 -0.19 -22.56 27.40
N LYS A 8 -0.82 -22.51 28.59
CA LYS A 8 -2.03 -21.70 28.82
C LYS A 8 -1.73 -20.20 28.72
N ASN A 9 -0.62 -19.73 29.30
CA ASN A 9 -0.20 -18.32 29.23
C ASN A 9 0.12 -17.90 27.79
N LYS A 10 0.88 -18.71 27.02
CA LYS A 10 1.12 -18.43 25.59
C LYS A 10 -0.16 -18.42 24.74
N LYS A 11 -1.13 -19.30 25.05
CA LYS A 11 -2.43 -19.32 24.35
C LYS A 11 -3.27 -18.09 24.69
N ASN A 12 -3.27 -17.67 25.95
CA ASN A 12 -3.96 -16.47 26.43
C ASN A 12 -3.34 -15.18 25.86
N ASP A 13 -2.02 -15.11 25.72
CA ASP A 13 -1.32 -13.98 25.09
C ASP A 13 -1.59 -13.91 23.57
N LEU A 14 -1.60 -15.06 22.88
CA LEU A 14 -1.97 -15.11 21.45
C LEU A 14 -3.44 -14.72 21.21
N THR A 15 -4.35 -15.02 22.13
CA THR A 15 -5.76 -14.58 22.05
C THR A 15 -5.93 -13.10 22.40
N LYS A 16 -5.11 -12.52 23.30
CA LYS A 16 -5.08 -11.08 23.57
C LYS A 16 -4.51 -10.27 22.40
N ILE A 17 -3.53 -10.83 21.68
CA ILE A 17 -2.96 -10.23 20.47
C ILE A 17 -3.98 -10.27 19.31
N LYS A 18 -4.87 -11.26 19.27
CA LYS A 18 -5.94 -11.40 18.28
C LYS A 18 -7.29 -10.95 18.83
N SER A 19 -7.40 -9.67 19.14
CA SER A 19 -8.62 -8.99 19.53
C SER A 19 -8.63 -7.57 18.96
N ILE A 20 -9.78 -6.89 19.03
CA ILE A 20 -9.88 -5.45 18.73
C ILE A 20 -8.89 -4.66 19.60
N THR A 21 -8.78 -4.96 20.90
CA THR A 21 -7.83 -4.29 21.79
C THR A 21 -6.37 -4.59 21.45
N GLY A 22 -6.06 -5.75 20.88
CA GLY A 22 -4.72 -6.09 20.38
C GLY A 22 -4.29 -5.25 19.16
N THR A 23 -5.24 -4.73 18.37
CA THR A 23 -4.92 -3.84 17.23
C THR A 23 -4.20 -2.55 17.67
N ASN A 24 -4.48 -2.08 18.90
CA ASN A 24 -3.78 -0.96 19.52
C ASN A 24 -2.27 -1.22 19.63
N ASP A 25 -1.87 -2.40 20.13
CA ASP A 25 -0.47 -2.74 20.32
C ASP A 25 0.27 -2.86 18.97
N PHE A 26 -0.38 -3.43 17.95
CA PHE A 26 0.18 -3.49 16.59
C PHE A 26 0.38 -2.11 15.97
N SER A 27 -0.61 -1.22 16.12
CA SER A 27 -0.56 0.16 15.62
C SER A 27 0.51 0.97 16.33
N THR A 28 0.56 0.90 17.67
CA THR A 28 1.54 1.58 18.52
C THR A 28 2.97 1.15 18.16
N LEU A 29 3.21 -0.16 18.01
CA LEU A 29 4.52 -0.68 17.59
C LEU A 29 4.91 -0.20 16.18
N SER A 30 3.95 -0.07 15.26
CA SER A 30 4.24 0.40 13.90
C SER A 30 4.52 1.89 13.85
N LYS A 31 3.75 2.71 14.57
CA LYS A 31 4.03 4.14 14.80
C LYS A 31 5.44 4.31 15.43
N TYR A 32 5.76 3.54 16.47
CA TYR A 32 7.06 3.63 17.15
C TYR A 32 8.23 3.19 16.27
N SER A 33 8.08 2.08 15.53
CA SER A 33 9.12 1.61 14.60
C SER A 33 9.44 2.68 13.55
N MET A 34 8.42 3.35 13.01
CA MET A 34 8.56 4.46 12.08
C MET A 34 9.29 5.66 12.74
N ILE A 35 8.91 6.05 13.96
CA ILE A 35 9.55 7.14 14.72
C ILE A 35 11.02 6.82 15.01
N ASN A 36 11.32 5.60 15.47
CA ASN A 36 12.68 5.15 15.77
C ASN A 36 13.57 5.09 14.51
N LYS A 37 12.96 4.96 13.32
CA LYS A 37 13.66 5.10 12.04
C LYS A 37 13.87 6.55 11.58
N GLY A 38 13.33 7.54 12.28
CA GLY A 38 13.53 8.96 11.98
C GLY A 38 12.52 9.56 10.98
N TYR A 39 11.38 8.91 10.74
CA TYR A 39 10.35 9.46 9.86
C TYR A 39 9.66 10.68 10.45
N CYS A 40 9.37 10.68 11.75
CA CYS A 40 8.81 11.82 12.46
C CYS A 40 9.23 11.79 13.93
N CYS A 41 8.84 12.83 14.68
CA CYS A 41 9.17 12.97 16.09
C CYS A 41 7.90 12.84 16.95
N ASP A 42 7.92 11.91 17.89
CA ASP A 42 7.00 11.83 19.01
C ASP A 42 7.77 11.34 20.24
N PRO A 43 8.02 12.23 21.22
CA PRO A 43 8.84 11.89 22.38
C PRO A 43 8.11 10.99 23.40
N TYR A 44 6.80 10.80 23.26
CA TYR A 44 5.95 10.12 24.24
C TYR A 44 5.67 8.66 23.88
N LEU A 45 5.56 8.33 22.59
CA LEU A 45 5.13 7.00 22.16
C LEU A 45 6.05 5.87 22.65
N LYS A 46 7.34 6.17 22.88
CA LYS A 46 8.32 5.23 23.44
C LYS A 46 7.90 4.61 24.78
N TYR A 47 7.10 5.31 25.58
CA TYR A 47 6.63 4.80 26.89
C TYR A 47 5.50 3.78 26.76
N PHE A 48 4.84 3.73 25.60
CA PHE A 48 3.69 2.86 25.33
C PHE A 48 4.07 1.56 24.60
N ILE A 49 5.37 1.25 24.54
CA ILE A 49 5.90 0.01 23.99
C ILE A 49 6.33 -0.89 25.15
N ASP A 50 5.78 -2.11 25.21
CA ASP A 50 6.11 -3.06 26.28
C ASP A 50 7.60 -3.43 26.28
N GLY A 51 8.25 -3.20 27.43
CA GLY A 51 9.68 -3.39 27.64
C GLY A 51 10.18 -4.84 27.54
N ASP A 52 9.34 -5.85 27.72
CA ASP A 52 9.75 -7.26 27.53
C ASP A 52 9.95 -7.65 26.06
N SER A 53 9.59 -6.76 25.13
CA SER A 53 9.92 -6.88 23.71
C SER A 53 11.36 -6.42 23.38
N THR A 54 12.13 -5.95 24.38
CA THR A 54 13.46 -5.35 24.19
C THR A 54 14.56 -6.30 23.74
N THR A 55 14.37 -7.63 23.82
CA THR A 55 15.31 -8.57 23.19
C THR A 55 15.11 -8.71 21.68
N ILE A 56 13.97 -8.27 21.12
CA ILE A 56 13.75 -8.16 19.67
C ILE A 56 12.84 -6.95 19.41
N ILE A 57 13.41 -5.74 19.28
CA ILE A 57 12.70 -4.63 18.64
C ILE A 57 12.36 -5.10 17.22
N LYS A 58 11.11 -5.55 17.00
CA LYS A 58 10.63 -5.98 15.70
C LYS A 58 10.47 -4.73 14.82
N THR A 59 11.56 -4.32 14.19
CA THR A 59 11.52 -3.30 13.14
C THR A 59 10.50 -3.71 12.08
N ARG A 60 9.61 -2.80 11.71
CA ARG A 60 8.65 -3.00 10.62
C ARG A 60 9.33 -2.82 9.27
N ALA A 61 8.68 -3.36 8.24
CA ALA A 61 9.14 -3.20 6.86
C ALA A 61 8.99 -1.74 6.39
N PRO A 62 9.81 -1.26 5.44
CA PRO A 62 9.73 0.08 4.89
C PRO A 62 8.33 0.49 4.43
N ILE A 63 7.57 -0.40 3.78
CA ILE A 63 6.18 -0.15 3.37
C ILE A 63 5.25 0.21 4.55
N ILE A 64 5.47 -0.40 5.71
CA ILE A 64 4.71 -0.09 6.93
C ILE A 64 5.07 1.32 7.41
N HIS A 65 6.36 1.66 7.44
CA HIS A 65 6.78 3.02 7.83
C HIS A 65 6.22 4.09 6.89
N HIS A 66 6.22 3.85 5.57
CA HIS A 66 5.66 4.79 4.59
C HIS A 66 4.16 5.02 4.82
N GLY A 67 3.36 3.95 4.95
CA GLY A 67 1.92 4.10 5.20
C GLY A 67 1.61 4.77 6.54
N TYR A 68 2.35 4.45 7.62
CA TYR A 68 2.18 5.13 8.91
C TYR A 68 2.66 6.59 8.87
N TYR A 69 3.63 6.94 8.02
CA TYR A 69 4.07 8.31 7.86
C TYR A 69 3.02 9.15 7.13
N VAL A 70 2.42 8.60 6.06
CA VAL A 70 1.28 9.23 5.38
C VAL A 70 0.13 9.45 6.37
N ARG A 71 -0.22 8.42 7.17
CA ARG A 71 -1.20 8.52 8.27
C ARG A 71 -0.85 9.65 9.25
N PHE A 72 0.38 9.68 9.75
CA PHE A 72 0.85 10.69 10.70
C PHE A 72 0.71 12.12 10.13
N LYS A 73 1.20 12.35 8.90
CA LYS A 73 1.12 13.65 8.24
C LYS A 73 -0.32 14.07 7.92
N ALA A 74 -1.18 13.12 7.54
CA ALA A 74 -2.60 13.38 7.30
C ALA A 74 -3.32 13.81 8.58
N ILE A 75 -3.04 13.15 9.71
CA ILE A 75 -3.59 13.53 11.00
C ILE A 75 -3.03 14.88 11.47
N GLU A 76 -1.74 15.17 11.28
CA GLU A 76 -1.18 16.50 11.54
C GLU A 76 -1.85 17.60 10.72
N TYR A 77 -2.07 17.35 9.43
CA TYR A 77 -2.84 18.25 8.57
C TYR A 77 -4.27 18.44 9.10
N GLY A 78 -4.92 17.36 9.53
CA GLY A 78 -6.23 17.39 10.18
C GLY A 78 -6.23 18.27 11.44
N TRP A 79 -5.26 18.08 12.33
CA TRP A 79 -5.07 18.89 13.54
C TRP A 79 -4.90 20.37 13.20
N GLN A 80 -4.05 20.69 12.22
CA GLN A 80 -3.90 22.07 11.75
C GLN A 80 -5.23 22.67 11.29
N LYS A 81 -6.06 21.91 10.56
CA LYS A 81 -7.35 22.38 10.03
C LYS A 81 -8.47 22.52 11.07
N VAL A 82 -8.46 21.71 12.12
CA VAL A 82 -9.44 21.84 13.22
C VAL A 82 -9.02 22.89 14.24
N PHE A 83 -7.72 23.19 14.35
CA PHE A 83 -7.17 24.26 15.18
C PHE A 83 -6.97 25.59 14.45
N GLU A 84 -7.15 25.67 13.12
CA GLU A 84 -6.89 26.86 12.29
C GLU A 84 -7.59 28.13 12.78
N TYR A 85 -8.77 28.00 13.40
CA TYR A 85 -9.54 29.11 13.96
C TYR A 85 -9.21 29.44 15.44
N SER A 86 -8.24 28.76 16.04
CA SER A 86 -7.77 29.03 17.41
C SER A 86 -6.90 30.29 17.52
N MET A 87 -6.77 31.07 16.45
CA MET A 87 -6.15 32.42 16.39
C MET A 87 -6.85 33.45 17.30
N ASN A 88 -8.00 33.12 17.89
CA ASN A 88 -8.57 33.87 19.02
C ASN A 88 -8.05 33.27 20.34
N GLU A 89 -7.24 34.02 21.09
CA GLU A 89 -6.65 33.62 22.39
C GLU A 89 -7.66 33.19 23.49
N GLN A 90 -8.95 33.30 23.20
CA GLN A 90 -10.07 32.96 24.10
C GLN A 90 -10.77 31.62 23.78
N GLN A 91 -10.44 30.94 22.67
CA GLN A 91 -11.12 29.69 22.32
C GLN A 91 -10.59 28.52 23.16
N ILE A 92 -11.50 27.75 23.77
CA ILE A 92 -11.21 26.49 24.45
C ILE A 92 -11.56 25.34 23.50
N ASN A 93 -10.60 24.45 23.26
CA ASN A 93 -10.83 23.24 22.46
C ASN A 93 -11.13 22.07 23.39
N ILE A 94 -12.23 21.36 23.15
CA ILE A 94 -12.59 20.11 23.84
C ILE A 94 -12.47 18.97 22.84
N ILE A 95 -11.45 18.13 23.01
CA ILE A 95 -11.13 17.03 22.12
C ILE A 95 -11.70 15.75 22.74
N LEU A 96 -12.69 15.13 22.07
CA LEU A 96 -13.21 13.82 22.44
C LEU A 96 -12.57 12.77 21.53
N SER A 97 -11.57 12.07 22.04
CA SER A 97 -10.90 10.98 21.32
C SER A 97 -11.65 9.67 21.55
N LEU A 98 -12.34 9.20 20.51
CA LEU A 98 -13.12 7.97 20.53
C LEU A 98 -12.22 6.80 20.14
N GLY A 99 -11.97 5.88 21.05
CA GLY A 99 -11.02 4.77 20.86
C GLY A 99 -9.59 5.30 20.84
N ALA A 100 -9.20 5.97 21.92
CA ALA A 100 -7.93 6.68 22.00
C ALA A 100 -6.69 5.79 21.95
N GLY A 101 -6.81 4.50 22.29
CA GLY A 101 -5.68 3.58 22.36
C GLY A 101 -4.52 4.18 23.16
N PHE A 102 -3.30 3.93 22.69
CA PHE A 102 -2.09 4.61 23.17
C PHE A 102 -1.70 5.82 22.33
N ASP A 103 -2.66 6.51 21.73
CA ASP A 103 -2.41 7.77 21.06
C ASP A 103 -1.85 8.82 22.05
N THR A 104 -0.93 9.64 21.55
CA THR A 104 -0.12 10.60 22.30
C THR A 104 -0.49 12.05 22.00
N SER A 105 -1.54 12.29 21.20
CA SER A 105 -1.98 13.63 20.79
C SER A 105 -2.28 14.53 21.99
N SER A 106 -2.81 13.96 23.07
CA SER A 106 -3.05 14.67 24.34
C SER A 106 -1.78 15.25 24.98
N PHE A 107 -0.61 14.61 24.77
CA PHE A 107 0.69 15.12 25.22
C PHE A 107 1.33 16.05 24.19
N ARG A 108 1.18 15.74 22.90
CA ARG A 108 1.79 16.51 21.80
C ARG A 108 1.13 17.88 21.60
N TYR A 109 -0.18 17.96 21.77
CA TYR A 109 -0.97 19.19 21.62
C TYR A 109 -1.45 19.72 22.98
N ARG A 110 -0.71 19.44 24.06
CA ARG A 110 -1.01 19.95 25.39
C ARG A 110 -0.96 21.48 25.40
N SER A 111 -2.00 22.09 25.96
CA SER A 111 -2.14 23.54 26.11
C SER A 111 -3.15 23.82 27.22
N ASP A 112 -3.06 24.99 27.86
CA ASP A 112 -4.02 25.43 28.89
C ASP A 112 -5.44 25.62 28.33
N ARG A 113 -5.58 25.68 27.00
CA ARG A 113 -6.87 25.80 26.30
C ARG A 113 -7.36 24.50 25.67
N ASN A 114 -6.56 23.43 25.69
CA ASN A 114 -6.93 22.15 25.09
C ASN A 114 -7.31 21.16 26.19
N ILE A 115 -8.59 20.79 26.25
CA ILE A 115 -9.11 19.77 27.15
C ILE A 115 -9.26 18.47 26.36
N PHE A 116 -8.54 17.43 26.77
CA PHE A 116 -8.63 16.10 26.16
C PHE A 116 -9.53 15.18 27.00
N ILE A 117 -10.49 14.54 26.35
CA ILE A 117 -11.32 13.47 26.88
C ILE A 117 -11.08 12.25 26.02
N GLU A 118 -10.37 11.27 26.56
CA GLU A 118 -10.07 10.02 25.89
C GLU A 118 -11.00 8.92 26.38
N ILE A 119 -11.58 8.16 25.45
CA ILE A 119 -12.50 7.06 25.75
C ILE A 119 -11.99 5.81 25.04
N ASP A 120 -11.83 4.71 25.77
CA ASP A 120 -11.48 3.41 25.21
C ASP A 120 -12.04 2.28 26.10
N HIS A 121 -11.79 1.02 25.74
CA HIS A 121 -12.14 -0.11 26.59
C HIS A 121 -11.40 -0.03 27.95
N PRO A 122 -12.05 -0.48 29.05
CA PRO A 122 -11.47 -0.41 30.40
C PRO A 122 -10.07 -1.02 30.54
N ASP A 123 -9.77 -2.11 29.84
CA ASP A 123 -8.47 -2.77 29.87
C ASP A 123 -7.37 -1.92 29.20
N VAL A 124 -7.68 -1.28 28.07
CA VAL A 124 -6.78 -0.35 27.38
C VAL A 124 -6.55 0.90 28.25
N CYS A 125 -7.61 1.48 28.80
CA CYS A 125 -7.52 2.64 29.69
C CYS A 125 -6.71 2.35 30.95
N GLN A 126 -6.88 1.17 31.57
CA GLN A 126 -6.10 0.77 32.73
C GLN A 126 -4.60 0.71 32.42
N ARG A 127 -4.22 0.10 31.28
CA ARG A 127 -2.82 0.04 30.83
C ARG A 127 -2.27 1.44 30.57
N LYS A 128 -3.00 2.26 29.80
CA LYS A 128 -2.61 3.64 29.49
C LYS A 128 -2.42 4.46 30.77
N ALA A 129 -3.34 4.35 31.72
CA ALA A 129 -3.28 5.04 32.99
C ALA A 129 -2.05 4.69 33.81
N ASN A 130 -1.73 3.38 33.90
CA ASN A 130 -0.55 2.91 34.62
C ASN A 130 0.74 3.46 33.99
N ILE A 131 0.85 3.42 32.65
CA ILE A 131 2.01 3.95 31.93
C ILE A 131 2.17 5.47 32.17
N ILE A 132 1.08 6.23 32.09
CA ILE A 132 1.08 7.68 32.32
C ILE A 132 1.55 8.01 33.74
N ARG A 133 1.03 7.30 34.77
CA ARG A 133 1.44 7.49 36.17
C ARG A 133 2.90 7.15 36.40
N MET A 134 3.33 5.97 35.93
CA MET A 134 4.70 5.49 36.11
C MET A 134 5.73 6.45 35.51
N ASN A 135 5.40 7.08 34.38
CA ASN A 135 6.30 8.00 33.67
C ASN A 135 5.97 9.49 33.90
N GLN A 136 5.03 9.80 34.80
CA GLN A 136 4.61 11.17 35.14
C GLN A 136 4.27 12.04 33.91
N LEU A 137 3.60 11.45 32.91
CA LEU A 137 3.30 12.18 31.65
C LEU A 137 2.23 13.26 31.85
N ILE A 138 1.33 13.05 32.82
CA ILE A 138 0.27 13.96 33.24
C ILE A 138 0.14 13.88 34.77
N ASP A 139 -0.13 15.02 35.41
CA ASP A 139 -0.41 15.06 36.85
C ASP A 139 -1.77 14.43 37.14
N ASP A 140 -1.77 13.25 37.75
CA ASP A 140 -2.99 12.53 38.11
C ASP A 140 -3.52 12.98 39.47
N LYS A 141 -4.67 13.65 39.45
CA LYS A 141 -5.38 14.14 40.64
C LYS A 141 -6.35 13.09 41.21
N LYS A 142 -6.45 11.90 40.60
CA LYS A 142 -7.43 10.87 40.96
C LYS A 142 -7.17 10.16 42.32
N ILE A 143 -6.14 10.56 43.07
CA ILE A 143 -5.73 9.90 44.33
C ILE A 143 -6.86 9.84 45.39
N ASN A 144 -7.93 10.65 45.28
CA ASN A 144 -9.00 10.74 46.29
C ASN A 144 -10.45 10.42 45.80
N PHE A 145 -10.66 9.89 44.59
CA PHE A 145 -12.00 9.83 43.96
C PHE A 145 -12.52 8.45 43.51
N GLU A 146 -11.92 7.35 43.97
CA GLU A 146 -12.27 6.00 43.48
C GLU A 146 -13.74 5.57 43.72
N GLU A 147 -14.47 6.18 44.66
CA GLU A 147 -15.80 5.69 45.06
C GLU A 147 -16.98 6.15 44.18
N ASN A 148 -16.86 7.23 43.37
CA ASN A 148 -18.03 7.85 42.71
C ASN A 148 -18.12 7.68 41.17
N CYS A 149 -17.05 7.25 40.48
CA CYS A 149 -17.07 7.01 39.03
C CYS A 149 -16.02 5.94 38.64
N PRO A 150 -16.39 4.64 38.63
CA PRO A 150 -15.44 3.55 38.35
C PRO A 150 -14.87 3.58 36.93
N GLU A 151 -15.58 4.20 35.98
CA GLU A 151 -15.14 4.34 34.60
C GLU A 151 -14.06 5.41 34.39
N LEU A 152 -13.84 6.32 35.35
CA LEU A 152 -12.79 7.35 35.25
C LEU A 152 -11.44 6.74 35.63
N PHE A 153 -10.49 6.59 34.70
CA PHE A 153 -9.17 6.00 34.96
C PHE A 153 -8.10 7.01 35.31
N LEU A 154 -8.15 8.23 34.75
CA LEU A 154 -7.25 9.34 35.04
C LEU A 154 -7.98 10.67 34.99
N GLN A 155 -7.57 11.60 35.85
CA GLN A 155 -8.06 12.97 35.85
C GLN A 155 -6.91 13.95 36.10
N SER A 156 -6.83 14.98 35.26
CA SER A 156 -5.94 16.12 35.44
C SER A 156 -6.68 17.44 35.17
N SER A 157 -5.99 18.58 35.16
CA SER A 157 -6.59 19.89 34.86
C SER A 157 -7.14 19.97 33.43
N ARG A 158 -6.51 19.29 32.48
CA ARG A 158 -6.83 19.35 31.03
C ARG A 158 -6.96 17.97 30.37
N TYR A 159 -7.09 16.90 31.16
CA TYR A 159 -7.16 15.53 30.66
C TYR A 159 -8.10 14.66 31.49
N LEU A 160 -8.97 13.90 30.80
CA LEU A 160 -9.81 12.86 31.35
C LEU A 160 -9.63 11.58 30.53
N LEU A 161 -9.51 10.44 31.21
CA LEU A 161 -9.49 9.12 30.57
C LEU A 161 -10.63 8.27 31.12
N PHE A 162 -11.55 7.87 30.26
CA PHE A 162 -12.70 7.04 30.61
C PHE A 162 -12.62 5.65 29.96
N GLY A 163 -12.76 4.61 30.76
CA GLY A 163 -12.84 3.22 30.30
C GLY A 163 -14.29 2.80 30.10
N VAL A 164 -14.80 2.94 28.87
CA VAL A 164 -16.15 2.55 28.48
C VAL A 164 -16.16 2.01 27.05
N ASP A 165 -16.96 0.97 26.86
CA ASP A 165 -17.28 0.47 25.53
C ASP A 165 -18.13 1.48 24.75
N LEU A 166 -17.58 2.03 23.65
CA LEU A 166 -18.24 3.03 22.81
C LEU A 166 -19.62 2.60 22.27
N ARG A 167 -19.90 1.29 22.22
CA ARG A 167 -21.23 0.76 21.85
C ARG A 167 -22.29 1.11 22.89
N GLN A 168 -21.89 1.34 24.13
CA GLN A 168 -22.75 1.71 25.26
C GLN A 168 -22.96 3.23 25.29
N HIS A 169 -23.55 3.76 24.22
CA HIS A 169 -23.73 5.20 24.01
C HIS A 169 -24.35 5.94 25.22
N SER A 170 -25.26 5.30 25.98
CA SER A 170 -25.88 5.93 27.15
C SER A 170 -24.89 6.17 28.29
N GLN A 171 -23.95 5.24 28.51
CA GLN A 171 -22.90 5.40 29.51
C GLN A 171 -21.93 6.51 29.11
N VAL A 172 -21.55 6.56 27.82
CA VAL A 172 -20.71 7.65 27.29
C VAL A 172 -21.35 9.01 27.57
N ILE A 173 -22.65 9.18 27.31
CA ILE A 173 -23.35 10.44 27.62
C ILE A 173 -23.43 10.73 29.12
N ASN A 174 -23.64 9.72 29.97
CA ASN A 174 -23.66 9.91 31.42
C ASN A 174 -22.31 10.43 31.95
N LEU A 175 -21.20 9.92 31.43
CA LEU A 175 -19.86 10.40 31.81
C LEU A 175 -19.60 11.84 31.35
N LEU A 176 -19.99 12.17 30.12
CA LEU A 176 -19.92 13.54 29.61
C LEU A 176 -20.83 14.51 30.37
N SER A 177 -21.89 14.01 30.99
CA SER A 177 -22.85 14.81 31.78
C SER A 177 -22.36 15.17 33.19
N THR A 178 -21.24 14.58 33.65
CA THR A 178 -20.62 14.92 34.93
C THR A 178 -20.14 16.38 34.95
N ASN A 179 -20.02 16.98 36.14
CA ASN A 179 -19.55 18.36 36.27
C ASN A 179 -18.05 18.53 35.96
N LEU A 180 -17.30 17.44 35.79
CA LEU A 180 -15.85 17.47 35.55
C LEU A 180 -15.49 18.33 34.34
N LEU A 181 -16.21 18.19 33.24
CA LEU A 181 -15.95 18.98 32.03
C LEU A 181 -16.29 20.46 32.24
N ASP A 182 -17.42 20.75 32.91
CA ASP A 182 -17.82 22.13 33.20
C ASP A 182 -16.79 22.82 34.11
N ASP A 183 -16.26 22.11 35.11
CA ASP A 183 -15.19 22.59 36.01
C ASP A 183 -13.90 22.89 35.23
N MET A 184 -13.49 21.99 34.32
CA MET A 184 -12.31 22.20 33.47
C MET A 184 -12.49 23.38 32.50
N ILE A 185 -13.70 23.55 31.94
CA ILE A 185 -14.02 24.70 31.07
C ILE A 185 -14.00 26.01 31.87
N ASN A 186 -14.51 26.00 33.11
CA ASN A 186 -14.48 27.16 34.00
C ASN A 186 -13.04 27.54 34.37
N ASP A 187 -12.21 26.56 34.75
CA ASP A 187 -10.80 26.75 35.08
C ASP A 187 -9.96 27.19 33.87
N ALA A 188 -10.33 26.75 32.66
CA ALA A 188 -9.69 27.18 31.43
C ALA A 188 -10.14 28.56 30.96
N ALA A 189 -11.17 29.18 31.52
CA ALA A 189 -11.66 30.49 31.10
C ALA A 189 -10.92 31.62 31.82
N THR A 190 -10.59 32.69 31.10
CA THR A 190 -9.84 33.84 31.65
C THR A 190 -10.74 34.90 32.32
N ASP A 191 -12.02 34.96 31.96
CA ASP A 191 -13.02 35.83 32.60
C ASP A 191 -14.36 35.07 32.75
N SER A 192 -14.98 35.16 33.93
CA SER A 192 -16.25 34.50 34.23
C SER A 192 -17.46 35.13 33.53
N ASN A 193 -17.35 36.40 33.12
CA ASN A 193 -18.42 37.23 32.57
C ASN A 193 -18.45 37.27 31.03
N GLU A 194 -17.41 36.77 30.37
CA GLU A 194 -17.37 36.71 28.90
C GLU A 194 -18.02 35.44 28.34
N MET A 195 -18.55 35.55 27.12
CA MET A 195 -19.07 34.42 26.37
C MET A 195 -17.94 33.44 26.05
N LYS A 196 -18.07 32.20 26.49
CA LYS A 196 -17.06 31.17 26.28
C LYS A 196 -17.17 30.59 24.88
N ARG A 197 -16.07 30.62 24.13
CA ARG A 197 -15.97 30.02 22.80
C ARG A 197 -15.44 28.61 22.92
N LEU A 198 -16.30 27.62 22.70
CA LEU A 198 -15.99 26.20 22.84
C LEU A 198 -15.94 25.55 21.47
N ASN A 199 -14.83 24.88 21.16
CA ASN A 199 -14.67 24.11 19.94
C ASN A 199 -14.58 22.63 20.30
N PHE A 200 -15.67 21.90 20.08
CA PHE A 200 -15.72 20.46 20.29
C PHE A 200 -15.17 19.74 19.06
N ILE A 201 -14.12 18.96 19.23
CA ILE A 201 -13.50 18.15 18.18
C ILE A 201 -13.74 16.69 18.52
N LEU A 202 -14.60 16.03 17.75
CA LEU A 202 -14.77 14.57 17.82
C LEU A 202 -13.67 13.93 16.98
N PHE A 203 -12.72 13.28 17.65
CA PHE A 203 -11.55 12.67 17.04
C PHE A 203 -11.68 11.15 17.00
N ASN A 204 -11.37 10.57 15.85
CA ASN A 204 -11.37 9.12 15.63
C ASN A 204 -10.20 8.74 14.72
N GLU A 205 -9.39 7.77 15.14
CA GLU A 205 -8.26 7.29 14.37
C GLU A 205 -8.27 5.76 14.29
N CYS A 206 -8.96 5.21 13.28
CA CYS A 206 -9.16 3.77 13.06
C CYS A 206 -9.80 3.04 14.26
N SER A 207 -10.83 3.62 14.88
CA SER A 207 -11.54 2.96 15.98
C SER A 207 -13.00 2.64 15.63
N LEU A 208 -13.75 3.58 15.05
CA LEU A 208 -15.18 3.39 14.76
C LEU A 208 -15.42 2.39 13.62
N CYS A 209 -14.43 2.13 12.77
CA CYS A 209 -14.48 1.10 11.74
C CYS A 209 -14.73 -0.32 12.28
N TYR A 210 -14.44 -0.57 13.56
CA TYR A 210 -14.70 -1.85 14.26
C TYR A 210 -16.09 -1.93 14.91
N ILE A 211 -16.89 -0.87 14.81
CA ILE A 211 -18.26 -0.80 15.34
C ILE A 211 -19.23 -0.81 14.16
N GLU A 212 -20.37 -1.48 14.31
CA GLU A 212 -21.44 -1.43 13.30
C GLU A 212 -21.85 0.01 13.01
N GLN A 213 -22.02 0.33 11.71
CA GLN A 213 -22.26 1.70 11.25
C GLN A 213 -23.42 2.37 12.01
N THR A 214 -24.55 1.68 12.16
CA THR A 214 -25.75 2.20 12.84
C THR A 214 -25.49 2.55 14.31
N VAL A 215 -24.63 1.78 14.98
CA VAL A 215 -24.26 2.01 16.38
C VAL A 215 -23.30 3.20 16.49
N ALA A 216 -22.29 3.27 15.63
CA ALA A 216 -21.36 4.40 15.59
C ALA A 216 -22.08 5.73 15.23
N ASP A 217 -23.02 5.70 14.29
CA ASP A 217 -23.85 6.85 13.91
C ASP A 217 -24.71 7.32 15.06
N LYS A 218 -25.34 6.37 15.78
CA LYS A 218 -26.14 6.67 16.98
C LYS A 218 -25.29 7.26 18.10
N LEU A 219 -24.07 6.77 18.33
CA LEU A 219 -23.14 7.33 19.30
C LEU A 219 -22.82 8.79 18.96
N MET A 220 -22.41 9.08 17.72
CA MET A 220 -22.09 10.45 17.29
C MET A 220 -23.30 11.37 17.41
N ALA A 221 -24.48 10.93 16.98
CA ALA A 221 -25.71 11.69 17.09
C ALA A 221 -26.04 12.03 18.55
N LYS A 222 -25.84 11.07 19.48
CA LYS A 222 -26.06 11.29 20.92
C LYS A 222 -25.05 12.27 21.51
N ILE A 223 -23.78 12.18 21.15
CA ILE A 223 -22.75 13.11 21.62
C ILE A 223 -23.03 14.53 21.12
N ILE A 224 -23.35 14.68 19.83
CA ILE A 224 -23.69 15.98 19.24
C ILE A 224 -24.93 16.57 19.90
N GLY A 225 -26.00 15.79 20.04
CA GLY A 225 -27.23 16.25 20.69
C GLY A 225 -27.04 16.62 22.16
N PHE A 226 -26.17 15.90 22.88
CA PHE A 226 -25.77 16.26 24.24
C PHE A 226 -25.05 17.62 24.27
N ILE A 227 -24.03 17.81 23.43
CA ILE A 227 -23.27 19.06 23.35
C ILE A 227 -24.21 20.24 23.05
N GLU A 228 -25.05 20.10 22.03
CA GLU A 228 -26.00 21.14 21.62
C GLU A 228 -27.00 21.49 22.72
N THR A 229 -27.49 20.49 23.45
CA THR A 229 -28.44 20.71 24.55
C THR A 229 -27.77 21.37 25.75
N LYS A 230 -26.65 20.80 26.23
CA LYS A 230 -25.93 21.23 27.43
C LYS A 230 -25.34 22.63 27.29
N TYR A 231 -24.82 22.97 26.11
CA TYR A 231 -24.13 24.24 25.84
C TYR A 231 -24.98 25.19 24.97
N SER A 232 -26.31 25.09 25.04
CA SER A 232 -27.26 25.93 24.28
C SER A 232 -27.38 27.38 24.78
N SER A 233 -27.06 27.64 26.06
CA SER A 233 -27.24 28.96 26.68
C SER A 233 -26.39 30.06 26.01
N SER A 234 -26.81 31.32 26.14
CA SER A 234 -26.07 32.49 25.61
C SER A 234 -24.68 32.68 26.20
N ARG A 235 -24.34 31.95 27.27
CA ARG A 235 -22.99 31.91 27.85
C ARG A 235 -21.97 31.24 26.92
N TYR A 236 -22.41 30.40 25.99
CA TYR A 236 -21.54 29.60 25.14
C TYR A 236 -21.74 29.94 23.66
N SER A 237 -20.61 30.07 22.95
CA SER A 237 -20.54 29.98 21.50
C SER A 237 -19.88 28.65 21.18
N ILE A 238 -20.63 27.71 20.59
CA ILE A 238 -20.12 26.37 20.30
C ILE A 238 -19.87 26.17 18.80
N GLN A 239 -18.76 25.50 18.51
CA GLN A 239 -18.48 24.89 17.22
C GLN A 239 -18.29 23.39 17.42
N ILE A 240 -18.78 22.58 16.49
CA ILE A 240 -18.57 21.13 16.51
C ILE A 240 -17.84 20.74 15.23
N GLN A 241 -16.74 20.03 15.38
CA GLN A 241 -15.91 19.51 14.31
C GLN A 241 -15.73 18.00 14.47
N TYR A 242 -15.56 17.31 13.34
CA TYR A 242 -15.15 15.91 13.32
C TYR A 242 -13.82 15.79 12.59
N LEU A 243 -12.89 15.03 13.16
CA LEU A 243 -11.61 14.66 12.57
C LEU A 243 -11.49 13.13 12.62
N GLY A 244 -11.61 12.48 11.47
CA GLY A 244 -11.52 11.03 11.33
C GLY A 244 -10.39 10.61 10.41
N TYR A 245 -9.65 9.56 10.77
CA TYR A 245 -8.78 8.83 9.86
C TYR A 245 -9.18 7.35 9.89
N GLU A 246 -9.78 6.84 8.82
CA GLU A 246 -10.34 5.48 8.79
C GLU A 246 -10.18 4.77 7.45
N MET A 247 -10.40 3.46 7.48
CA MET A 247 -10.55 2.67 6.26
C MET A 247 -11.88 2.98 5.59
N TYR A 248 -11.88 3.13 4.26
CA TYR A 248 -13.09 3.45 3.51
C TYR A 248 -13.05 2.83 2.11
N ASN A 249 -14.23 2.73 1.49
CA ASN A 249 -14.35 2.20 0.14
C ASN A 249 -14.14 3.30 -0.91
N ALA A 250 -12.91 3.45 -1.42
CA ALA A 250 -12.61 4.43 -2.47
C ALA A 250 -13.22 4.08 -3.83
N ASN A 251 -13.49 2.80 -4.10
CA ASN A 251 -13.93 2.33 -5.40
C ASN A 251 -15.39 1.88 -5.35
N VAL A 252 -16.12 2.11 -6.45
CA VAL A 252 -17.48 1.57 -6.61
C VAL A 252 -17.42 0.05 -6.84
N ASP A 253 -16.36 -0.42 -7.50
CA ASP A 253 -16.11 -1.84 -7.76
C ASP A 253 -15.27 -2.49 -6.63
N SER A 254 -15.55 -3.76 -6.34
CA SER A 254 -14.79 -4.51 -5.34
C SER A 254 -13.33 -4.69 -5.79
N ASN A 255 -12.38 -4.09 -5.06
CA ASN A 255 -10.96 -4.35 -5.24
C ASN A 255 -10.53 -5.57 -4.41
N ASP A 256 -9.80 -6.49 -5.02
CA ASP A 256 -9.26 -7.69 -4.38
C ASP A 256 -8.32 -7.40 -3.19
N PHE A 257 -7.67 -6.23 -3.17
CA PHE A 257 -6.95 -5.75 -1.99
C PHE A 257 -7.87 -5.52 -0.79
N ASN A 258 -9.09 -5.02 -0.98
CA ASN A 258 -10.08 -4.85 0.10
C ASN A 258 -10.45 -6.22 0.69
N ARG A 259 -10.67 -7.22 -0.17
CA ARG A 259 -10.98 -8.60 0.25
C ARG A 259 -9.83 -9.20 1.05
N PHE A 260 -8.59 -8.95 0.63
CA PHE A 260 -7.40 -9.37 1.37
C PHE A 260 -7.31 -8.72 2.76
N MET A 261 -7.53 -7.41 2.83
CA MET A 261 -7.59 -6.65 4.08
C MET A 261 -8.70 -7.18 5.02
N PHE A 262 -9.90 -7.45 4.51
CA PHE A 262 -10.98 -8.02 5.32
C PHE A 262 -10.64 -9.40 5.89
N LYS A 263 -10.09 -10.29 5.05
CA LYS A 263 -9.64 -11.62 5.52
C LYS A 263 -8.60 -11.48 6.64
N HIS A 264 -7.66 -10.54 6.53
CA HIS A 264 -6.69 -10.26 7.59
C HIS A 264 -7.37 -9.86 8.91
N PHE A 265 -8.24 -8.85 8.89
CA PHE A 265 -8.90 -8.35 10.10
C PHE A 265 -9.87 -9.36 10.72
N GLN A 266 -10.52 -10.19 9.90
CA GLN A 266 -11.28 -11.35 10.38
C GLN A 266 -10.39 -12.36 11.12
N GLN A 267 -9.23 -12.70 10.57
CA GLN A 267 -8.27 -13.63 11.21
C GLN A 267 -7.65 -13.08 12.51
N MET A 268 -7.67 -11.76 12.68
CA MET A 268 -7.25 -11.05 13.89
C MET A 268 -8.38 -10.92 14.93
N ASN A 269 -9.58 -11.45 14.67
CA ASN A 269 -10.80 -11.22 15.46
C ASN A 269 -11.11 -9.73 15.69
N ALA A 270 -10.79 -8.88 14.71
CA ALA A 270 -11.07 -7.46 14.71
C ALA A 270 -11.66 -7.06 13.35
N PRO A 271 -12.79 -7.67 12.93
CA PRO A 271 -13.35 -7.44 11.60
C PRO A 271 -13.71 -5.97 11.40
N ILE A 272 -13.48 -5.47 10.19
CA ILE A 272 -13.96 -4.14 9.79
C ILE A 272 -15.48 -4.26 9.59
N LEU A 273 -16.24 -3.54 10.42
CA LEU A 273 -17.72 -3.55 10.41
C LEU A 273 -18.31 -2.34 9.69
N THR A 274 -17.57 -1.24 9.61
CA THR A 274 -17.95 -0.05 8.84
C THR A 274 -16.90 0.19 7.76
N PHE A 275 -17.25 -0.08 6.50
CA PHE A 275 -16.44 0.18 5.33
C PHE A 275 -17.32 0.81 4.24
N ILE A 276 -17.48 2.12 4.34
CA ILE A 276 -18.42 2.90 3.53
C ILE A 276 -17.68 3.75 2.51
N ASN A 277 -18.33 4.06 1.38
CA ASN A 277 -17.76 4.90 0.34
C ASN A 277 -17.92 6.40 0.63
N GLU A 278 -17.30 7.25 -0.20
CA GLU A 278 -17.37 8.70 -0.08
C GLU A 278 -18.81 9.24 0.02
N ASN A 279 -19.72 8.77 -0.84
CA ASN A 279 -21.11 9.23 -0.84
C ASN A 279 -21.84 8.88 0.47
N GLN A 280 -21.59 7.68 1.00
CA GLN A 280 -22.14 7.25 2.28
C GLN A 280 -21.56 8.05 3.44
N ILE A 281 -20.26 8.39 3.42
CA ILE A 281 -19.64 9.26 4.43
C ILE A 281 -20.25 10.66 4.38
N ARG A 282 -20.43 11.25 3.18
CA ARG A 282 -21.08 12.56 3.02
C ARG A 282 -22.48 12.54 3.63
N LYS A 283 -23.31 11.57 3.23
CA LYS A 283 -24.67 11.40 3.76
C LYS A 283 -24.70 11.21 5.28
N ARG A 284 -23.75 10.45 5.84
CA ARG A 284 -23.59 10.25 7.29
C ARG A 284 -23.44 11.58 8.03
N PHE A 285 -22.57 12.47 7.56
CA PHE A 285 -22.32 13.76 8.21
C PHE A 285 -23.38 14.82 7.89
N GLU A 286 -23.98 14.79 6.69
CA GLU A 286 -25.14 15.63 6.34
C GLU A 286 -26.32 15.34 7.27
N ASN A 287 -26.60 14.07 7.56
CA ASN A 287 -27.66 13.66 8.51
C ASN A 287 -27.40 14.14 9.94
N LEU A 288 -26.14 14.43 10.29
CA LEU A 288 -25.73 15.01 11.58
C LEU A 288 -25.68 16.56 11.54
N ASN A 289 -26.14 17.15 10.43
CA ASN A 289 -26.16 18.58 10.12
C ASN A 289 -24.77 19.22 10.07
N PHE A 290 -23.74 18.50 9.62
CA PHE A 290 -22.48 19.13 9.23
C PHE A 290 -22.64 19.80 7.86
N ASN A 291 -22.14 21.02 7.72
CA ASN A 291 -22.31 21.82 6.50
C ASN A 291 -21.06 21.84 5.61
N GLN A 292 -19.89 21.61 6.21
CA GLN A 292 -18.64 21.48 5.49
C GLN A 292 -18.09 20.08 5.72
N ILE A 293 -17.99 19.28 4.66
CA ILE A 293 -17.52 17.89 4.69
C ILE A 293 -16.39 17.76 3.69
N ASN A 294 -15.18 17.60 4.19
CA ASN A 294 -13.97 17.42 3.39
C ASN A 294 -13.43 16.00 3.56
N LEU A 295 -13.23 15.31 2.45
CA LEU A 295 -12.76 13.93 2.39
C LEU A 295 -11.48 13.90 1.57
N ILE A 296 -10.42 13.33 2.13
CA ILE A 296 -9.11 13.28 1.49
C ILE A 296 -8.66 11.83 1.50
N ASN A 297 -8.62 11.21 0.32
CA ASN A 297 -8.02 9.90 0.11
C ASN A 297 -6.50 9.96 0.35
N MET A 298 -5.90 8.93 0.96
CA MET A 298 -4.47 8.94 1.29
C MET A 298 -3.54 8.87 0.09
N ARG A 299 -4.00 8.41 -1.08
CA ARG A 299 -3.28 8.52 -2.35
C ARG A 299 -3.17 9.97 -2.79
N HIS A 300 -4.30 10.69 -2.77
CA HIS A 300 -4.31 12.14 -3.04
C HIS A 300 -3.45 12.88 -2.03
N PHE A 301 -3.55 12.52 -0.74
CA PHE A 301 -2.71 13.12 0.29
C PHE A 301 -1.21 12.92 0.00
N TYR A 302 -0.77 11.69 -0.27
CA TYR A 302 0.62 11.38 -0.57
C TYR A 302 1.13 12.11 -1.83
N ARG A 303 0.35 12.10 -2.92
CA ARG A 303 0.77 12.65 -4.22
C ARG A 303 0.71 14.18 -4.30
N GLU A 304 -0.30 14.80 -3.69
CA GLU A 304 -0.62 16.22 -3.90
C GLU A 304 -0.46 17.09 -2.65
N LEU A 305 -0.71 16.56 -1.45
CA LEU A 305 -0.69 17.37 -0.21
C LEU A 305 0.60 17.23 0.59
N LEU A 306 1.27 16.07 0.52
CA LEU A 306 2.59 15.91 1.09
C LEU A 306 3.57 16.81 0.34
N THR A 307 4.52 17.44 1.04
CA THR A 307 5.48 18.31 0.37
C THR A 307 6.45 17.47 -0.47
N GLN A 308 7.04 18.07 -1.51
CA GLN A 308 8.06 17.38 -2.30
C GLN A 308 9.28 17.01 -1.44
N GLU A 309 9.63 17.84 -0.46
CA GLU A 309 10.70 17.56 0.49
C GLU A 309 10.40 16.32 1.34
N ASP A 310 9.19 16.23 1.90
CA ASP A 310 8.76 15.07 2.69
C ASP A 310 8.77 13.79 1.85
N ARG A 311 8.23 13.82 0.61
CA ARG A 311 8.29 12.68 -0.31
C ARG A 311 9.72 12.27 -0.62
N ASN A 312 10.58 13.21 -1.02
CA ASN A 312 11.98 12.92 -1.34
C ASN A 312 12.72 12.31 -0.14
N ARG A 313 12.43 12.80 1.06
CA ARG A 313 13.05 12.32 2.30
C ARG A 313 12.68 10.86 2.56
N ILE A 314 11.40 10.52 2.57
CA ILE A 314 10.96 9.15 2.90
C ILE A 314 11.32 8.15 1.79
N ASN A 315 11.19 8.54 0.53
CA ASN A 315 11.38 7.66 -0.62
C ASN A 315 12.86 7.32 -0.88
N HIS A 316 13.78 8.23 -0.57
CA HIS A 316 15.17 8.12 -1.02
C HIS A 316 16.22 8.28 0.08
N ARG A 317 15.89 8.87 1.24
CA ARG A 317 16.91 9.30 2.23
C ARG A 317 16.86 8.55 3.56
N ILE A 318 15.70 8.08 4.00
CA ILE A 318 15.57 7.45 5.34
C ILE A 318 15.96 5.98 5.30
N GLU A 319 15.36 5.20 4.40
CA GLU A 319 15.66 3.78 4.23
C GLU A 319 15.37 3.32 2.79
N PRO A 320 15.92 2.17 2.36
CA PRO A 320 15.67 1.63 1.03
C PRO A 320 14.18 1.29 0.81
N PHE A 321 13.55 1.80 -0.25
CA PHE A 321 12.15 1.55 -0.57
C PHE A 321 11.94 1.23 -2.07
N ASP A 322 11.11 0.22 -2.36
CA ASP A 322 10.72 -0.14 -3.75
C ASP A 322 9.40 -0.95 -3.79
N GLU A 323 8.48 -0.65 -2.87
CA GLU A 323 7.17 -1.31 -2.74
C GLU A 323 6.05 -0.34 -3.17
N TRP A 324 6.24 0.34 -4.31
CA TRP A 324 5.35 1.40 -4.81
C TRP A 324 3.92 0.91 -5.05
N GLU A 325 3.77 -0.30 -5.61
CA GLU A 325 2.47 -0.92 -5.86
C GLU A 325 1.69 -1.09 -4.55
N GLU A 326 2.38 -1.51 -3.48
CA GLU A 326 1.78 -1.71 -2.17
C GLU A 326 1.40 -0.39 -1.48
N LEU A 327 2.22 0.65 -1.66
CA LEU A 327 1.92 1.97 -1.10
C LEU A 327 0.65 2.55 -1.72
N GLU A 328 0.49 2.42 -3.04
CA GLU A 328 -0.73 2.79 -3.75
C GLU A 328 -1.95 2.04 -3.21
N ASN A 329 -1.86 0.72 -3.08
CA ASN A 329 -2.95 -0.13 -2.59
C ASN A 329 -3.42 0.29 -1.19
N VAL A 330 -2.48 0.57 -0.28
CA VAL A 330 -2.81 1.02 1.09
C VAL A 330 -3.38 2.42 1.08
N CYS A 331 -2.75 3.35 0.37
CA CYS A 331 -3.18 4.75 0.32
C CYS A 331 -4.59 4.92 -0.28
N GLN A 332 -5.05 3.96 -1.08
CA GLN A 332 -6.40 4.00 -1.62
C GLN A 332 -7.48 3.62 -0.62
N VAL A 333 -7.20 2.76 0.37
CA VAL A 333 -8.23 2.25 1.28
C VAL A 333 -8.38 3.07 2.55
N TYR A 334 -7.65 4.17 2.72
CA TYR A 334 -7.75 5.07 3.87
C TYR A 334 -8.15 6.49 3.45
N CYS A 335 -8.95 7.14 4.30
CA CYS A 335 -9.43 8.50 4.11
C CYS A 335 -9.31 9.32 5.40
N LEU A 336 -8.91 10.58 5.23
CA LEU A 336 -9.01 11.62 6.24
C LEU A 336 -10.33 12.39 6.03
N THR A 337 -11.17 12.41 7.04
CA THR A 337 -12.46 13.11 7.06
C THR A 337 -12.39 14.29 8.01
N ILE A 338 -12.67 15.49 7.50
CA ILE A 338 -12.75 16.71 8.30
C ILE A 338 -14.11 17.34 8.06
N CYS A 339 -14.93 17.41 9.11
CA CYS A 339 -16.27 18.01 9.02
C CYS A 339 -16.39 19.18 9.99
N LYS A 340 -17.05 20.27 9.56
CA LYS A 340 -17.37 21.43 10.40
C LYS A 340 -18.87 21.71 10.40
N LYS A 341 -19.41 21.94 11.59
CA LYS A 341 -20.80 22.34 11.82
C LYS A 341 -20.85 23.78 12.31
N PHE A 342 -21.65 24.61 11.65
CA PHE A 342 -21.84 26.02 11.98
C PHE A 342 -23.33 26.30 12.27
N LYS A 343 -23.65 27.30 13.12
CA LYS A 343 -25.02 27.81 13.20
C LYS A 343 -25.37 28.46 11.85
N SER A 344 -26.45 28.00 11.23
CA SER A 344 -26.75 28.20 9.80
C SER A 344 -26.74 29.66 9.32
N ASN A 345 -26.11 29.89 8.16
CA ASN A 345 -26.77 30.56 7.04
C ASN A 345 -26.33 29.93 5.71
N GLN A 346 -27.35 29.48 4.96
CA GLN A 346 -27.39 29.05 3.56
C GLN A 346 -26.51 27.88 3.08
N LEU A 347 -27.20 26.91 2.45
CA LEU A 347 -26.66 25.74 1.77
C LEU A 347 -26.27 26.09 0.32
N SER A 348 -25.13 25.59 -0.13
CA SER A 348 -24.78 25.53 -1.55
C SER A 348 -24.79 24.06 -2.02
N ASN A 349 -25.59 23.76 -3.05
CA ASN A 349 -25.59 22.46 -3.70
C ASN A 349 -24.42 22.35 -4.69
N GLN A 350 -23.70 21.23 -4.65
CA GLN A 350 -22.83 20.81 -5.74
C GLN A 350 -23.34 19.51 -6.35
N THR A 351 -23.47 19.52 -7.66
CA THR A 351 -23.89 18.39 -8.50
C THR A 351 -22.69 17.48 -8.75
N ILE A 352 -22.89 16.17 -8.56
CA ILE A 352 -21.87 15.15 -8.87
C ILE A 352 -22.14 14.61 -10.28
N THR A 353 -21.10 14.61 -11.10
CA THR A 353 -21.08 13.93 -12.40
C THR A 353 -20.88 12.43 -12.17
N ILE A 354 -21.83 11.63 -12.63
CA ILE A 354 -21.73 10.16 -12.62
C ILE A 354 -20.95 9.75 -13.88
N TYR A 355 -19.85 9.03 -13.71
CA TYR A 355 -19.14 8.41 -14.82
C TYR A 355 -19.89 7.14 -15.25
N ASP A 356 -20.20 7.07 -16.55
CA ASP A 356 -20.92 5.97 -17.18
C ASP A 356 -19.96 4.78 -17.39
N HIS A 357 -20.15 3.71 -16.63
CA HIS A 357 -19.34 2.50 -16.77
C HIS A 357 -19.87 1.67 -17.93
N ARG A 358 -19.09 1.59 -19.03
CA ARG A 358 -19.35 0.62 -20.10
C ARG A 358 -19.29 -0.81 -19.53
N PRO A 359 -20.14 -1.74 -20.01
CA PRO A 359 -20.15 -3.11 -19.51
C PRO A 359 -18.80 -3.80 -19.81
N VAL A 360 -18.14 -4.29 -18.76
CA VAL A 360 -16.89 -5.05 -18.85
C VAL A 360 -17.24 -6.55 -18.90
N LYS A 361 -16.72 -7.27 -19.90
CA LYS A 361 -16.87 -8.73 -19.99
C LYS A 361 -15.86 -9.38 -19.03
N SER A 362 -16.30 -10.39 -18.27
CA SER A 362 -15.38 -11.18 -17.43
C SER A 362 -14.73 -12.27 -18.27
N LEU A 363 -13.41 -12.35 -18.22
CA LEU A 363 -12.62 -13.42 -18.79
C LEU A 363 -12.21 -14.38 -17.66
N LEU A 364 -12.73 -15.60 -17.71
CA LEU A 364 -12.45 -16.61 -16.69
C LEU A 364 -11.13 -17.32 -16.98
N ALA A 365 -10.17 -17.13 -16.10
CA ALA A 365 -8.88 -17.78 -16.17
C ALA A 365 -8.89 -19.18 -15.53
N LYS A 366 -8.16 -20.12 -16.15
CA LYS A 366 -7.79 -21.39 -15.52
C LYS A 366 -6.66 -21.12 -14.53
N SER A 367 -6.90 -21.41 -13.24
CA SER A 367 -5.89 -21.32 -12.18
C SER A 367 -5.21 -22.68 -11.97
N PHE A 368 -3.88 -22.69 -11.86
CA PHE A 368 -3.09 -23.91 -11.62
C PHE A 368 -2.66 -24.05 -10.15
N HIS A 369 -2.74 -25.28 -9.63
CA HIS A 369 -2.34 -25.66 -8.28
C HIS A 369 -1.28 -26.79 -8.26
N PRO A 370 -0.30 -26.77 -7.33
CA PRO A 370 -0.05 -25.71 -6.36
C PRO A 370 0.43 -24.44 -7.07
N SER A 371 -0.10 -23.29 -6.63
CA SER A 371 0.27 -22.01 -7.23
C SER A 371 1.73 -21.70 -6.94
N LEU A 372 2.45 -21.23 -7.95
CA LEU A 372 3.80 -20.74 -7.75
C LEU A 372 3.75 -19.46 -6.91
N GLN A 373 4.35 -19.50 -5.72
CA GLN A 373 4.34 -18.38 -4.79
C GLN A 373 5.54 -17.48 -5.04
N VAL A 374 5.41 -16.58 -6.01
CA VAL A 374 6.49 -15.67 -6.41
C VAL A 374 5.95 -14.35 -6.96
N PHE A 375 6.63 -13.25 -6.66
CA PHE A 375 6.43 -11.97 -7.35
C PHE A 375 7.77 -11.28 -7.62
N GLY A 376 7.77 -10.31 -8.52
CA GLY A 376 8.94 -9.53 -8.91
C GLY A 376 10.00 -10.34 -9.68
N HIS A 377 9.61 -11.48 -10.25
CA HIS A 377 10.42 -12.32 -11.14
C HIS A 377 10.28 -11.85 -12.59
N CYS A 378 11.02 -12.49 -13.50
CA CYS A 378 10.75 -12.44 -14.93
C CYS A 378 10.63 -13.86 -15.49
N SER A 379 9.89 -14.02 -16.58
CA SER A 379 9.74 -15.29 -17.28
C SER A 379 10.25 -15.19 -18.72
N ASN A 380 10.46 -16.34 -19.33
CA ASN A 380 10.58 -16.49 -20.77
C ASN A 380 9.94 -17.81 -21.21
N TYR A 381 9.14 -17.77 -22.29
CA TYR A 381 8.71 -18.98 -22.98
C TYR A 381 9.79 -19.45 -23.96
N ASP A 382 10.26 -20.68 -23.76
CA ASP A 382 11.15 -21.41 -24.65
C ASP A 382 10.34 -22.33 -25.58
N ALA A 383 10.21 -21.90 -26.83
CA ALA A 383 9.50 -22.65 -27.86
C ALA A 383 10.21 -23.94 -28.28
N HIS A 384 11.52 -24.08 -28.05
CA HIS A 384 12.26 -25.29 -28.43
C HIS A 384 11.88 -26.48 -27.56
N ASN A 385 11.67 -26.23 -26.26
CA ASN A 385 11.37 -27.25 -25.27
C ASN A 385 9.92 -27.21 -24.76
N ASN A 386 9.10 -26.31 -25.32
CA ASN A 386 7.73 -26.02 -24.93
C ASN A 386 7.56 -25.77 -23.41
N GLN A 387 8.34 -24.82 -22.90
CA GLN A 387 8.48 -24.59 -21.46
C GLN A 387 8.52 -23.10 -21.12
N ILE A 388 8.06 -22.76 -19.91
CA ILE A 388 8.22 -21.42 -19.35
C ILE A 388 9.30 -21.46 -18.27
N ASN A 389 10.38 -20.73 -18.49
CA ASN A 389 11.48 -20.55 -17.54
C ASN A 389 11.21 -19.32 -16.66
N VAL A 390 11.27 -19.49 -15.35
CA VAL A 390 11.02 -18.45 -14.34
C VAL A 390 12.33 -18.12 -13.62
N PHE A 391 12.74 -16.85 -13.70
CA PHE A 391 14.02 -16.36 -13.18
C PHE A 391 13.80 -15.40 -12.00
N GLY A 392 14.38 -15.75 -10.86
CA GLY A 392 14.40 -14.91 -9.66
C GLY A 392 13.03 -14.67 -9.03
N GLY A 393 12.86 -13.49 -8.43
CA GLY A 393 11.68 -13.12 -7.66
C GLY A 393 11.79 -13.44 -6.17
N PHE A 394 10.74 -13.10 -5.42
CA PHE A 394 10.62 -13.32 -3.99
C PHE A 394 9.36 -14.13 -3.68
N GLY A 395 9.50 -15.11 -2.79
CA GLY A 395 8.38 -15.90 -2.29
C GLY A 395 8.84 -17.23 -1.69
N ILE A 396 8.13 -18.32 -2.00
CA ILE A 396 8.45 -19.67 -1.50
C ILE A 396 8.87 -20.55 -2.67
N GLU A 397 10.16 -20.91 -2.69
CA GLU A 397 10.71 -21.81 -3.70
C GLU A 397 10.21 -23.24 -3.43
N PRO A 398 9.80 -24.00 -4.47
CA PRO A 398 9.36 -25.38 -4.30
C PRO A 398 10.45 -26.25 -3.66
N PRO A 399 10.13 -27.14 -2.71
CA PRO A 399 11.12 -28.04 -2.14
C PRO A 399 11.62 -29.03 -3.21
N PRO A 400 12.89 -29.48 -3.14
CA PRO A 400 13.40 -30.50 -4.05
C PRO A 400 12.61 -31.81 -3.87
N PRO A 401 12.44 -32.61 -4.95
CA PRO A 401 11.54 -33.77 -4.98
C PRO A 401 11.82 -34.86 -3.94
N ARG A 402 13.01 -34.89 -3.32
CA ARG A 402 13.41 -35.88 -2.30
C ARG A 402 13.07 -35.51 -0.85
N GLN A 403 12.51 -34.33 -0.58
CA GLN A 403 12.19 -33.87 0.79
C GLN A 403 10.68 -33.82 1.12
N SER A 404 9.83 -34.42 0.28
CA SER A 404 8.37 -34.38 0.38
C SER A 404 7.76 -35.09 1.60
N SER A 405 8.54 -35.78 2.44
CA SER A 405 8.06 -36.57 3.59
C SER A 405 8.26 -35.93 4.96
N VAL A 406 8.83 -34.72 5.06
CA VAL A 406 8.96 -34.02 6.35
C VAL A 406 7.66 -33.26 6.63
N LYS A 407 6.95 -33.65 7.71
CA LYS A 407 5.77 -32.95 8.23
C LYS A 407 5.98 -31.42 8.18
N MET A 408 5.18 -30.72 7.37
CA MET A 408 5.14 -29.25 7.23
C MET A 408 4.65 -28.58 8.54
N ASN A 409 5.43 -28.68 9.61
CA ASN A 409 5.18 -27.93 10.85
C ASN A 409 6.11 -26.71 11.01
N ASN A 410 7.07 -26.52 10.10
CA ASN A 410 7.89 -25.31 10.04
C ASN A 410 7.39 -24.42 8.89
N ARG A 411 6.94 -23.20 9.22
CA ARG A 411 6.63 -22.17 8.21
C ARG A 411 7.87 -21.93 7.36
N VAL A 412 7.80 -22.23 6.06
CA VAL A 412 8.89 -21.94 5.12
C VAL A 412 9.01 -20.42 5.03
N ALA A 413 10.21 -19.89 5.28
CA ALA A 413 10.45 -18.45 5.23
C ALA A 413 10.45 -17.97 3.76
N HIS A 414 9.84 -16.82 3.51
CA HIS A 414 9.92 -16.18 2.20
C HIS A 414 11.37 -15.77 1.91
N SER A 415 11.82 -16.00 0.68
CA SER A 415 13.17 -15.65 0.26
C SER A 415 13.23 -15.33 -1.22
N ARG A 416 14.36 -14.79 -1.68
CA ARG A 416 14.61 -14.65 -3.12
C ARG A 416 14.95 -16.02 -3.70
N PHE A 417 14.37 -16.34 -4.84
CA PHE A 417 14.61 -17.63 -5.50
C PHE A 417 16.07 -17.78 -5.88
N LYS A 418 16.61 -18.98 -5.72
CA LYS A 418 18.01 -19.28 -6.01
C LYS A 418 18.18 -20.12 -7.26
N ASN A 419 17.11 -20.77 -7.72
CA ASN A 419 17.08 -21.68 -8.83
C ASN A 419 16.08 -21.20 -9.89
N ILE A 420 16.31 -21.59 -11.15
CA ILE A 420 15.36 -21.32 -12.24
C ILE A 420 14.27 -22.39 -12.13
N LEU A 421 13.01 -21.99 -12.23
CA LEU A 421 11.90 -22.93 -12.30
C LEU A 421 11.45 -23.09 -13.74
N GLN A 422 11.30 -24.33 -14.18
CA GLN A 422 10.94 -24.69 -15.53
C GLN A 422 9.56 -25.34 -15.50
N LEU A 423 8.59 -24.69 -16.13
CA LEU A 423 7.21 -25.14 -16.23
C LEU A 423 7.00 -25.77 -17.60
N SER A 424 6.94 -27.10 -17.67
CA SER A 424 6.66 -27.82 -18.92
C SER A 424 5.19 -27.71 -19.27
N LEU A 425 4.90 -27.35 -20.51
CA LEU A 425 3.54 -27.32 -21.04
C LEU A 425 3.23 -28.63 -21.78
N ASP A 426 1.95 -28.96 -21.88
CA ASP A 426 1.49 -29.99 -22.79
C ASP A 426 1.49 -29.49 -24.25
N ASP A 427 1.27 -30.39 -25.21
CA ASP A 427 1.24 -30.04 -26.63
C ASP A 427 0.12 -29.04 -26.98
N SER A 428 -0.95 -29.01 -26.18
CA SER A 428 -2.02 -28.02 -26.34
C SER A 428 -1.63 -26.63 -25.83
N HIS A 429 -0.56 -26.52 -25.05
CA HIS A 429 -0.11 -25.31 -24.37
C HIS A 429 -1.13 -24.76 -23.37
N GLU A 430 -2.09 -25.59 -22.95
CA GLU A 430 -3.14 -25.21 -22.03
C GLU A 430 -2.87 -25.68 -20.60
N GLN A 431 -1.96 -26.63 -20.39
CA GLN A 431 -1.71 -27.23 -19.09
C GLN A 431 -0.23 -27.31 -18.75
N ILE A 432 0.09 -27.14 -17.47
CA ILE A 432 1.42 -27.44 -16.92
C ILE A 432 1.48 -28.93 -16.62
N THR A 433 2.39 -29.65 -17.26
CA THR A 433 2.60 -31.09 -17.09
C THR A 433 3.64 -31.42 -16.03
N ASN A 434 4.63 -30.53 -15.85
CA ASN A 434 5.75 -30.74 -14.93
C ASN A 434 6.36 -29.43 -14.45
N VAL A 435 6.92 -29.44 -13.24
CA VAL A 435 7.72 -28.33 -12.68
C VAL A 435 9.08 -28.86 -12.28
N GLN A 436 10.13 -28.38 -12.95
CA GLN A 436 11.52 -28.75 -12.67
C GLN A 436 12.30 -27.58 -12.10
N ILE A 437 13.34 -27.90 -11.32
CA ILE A 437 14.24 -26.91 -10.72
C ILE A 437 15.61 -27.06 -11.38
N ILE A 438 16.11 -25.97 -11.97
CA ILE A 438 17.45 -25.91 -12.55
C ILE A 438 18.38 -25.23 -11.54
N HIS A 439 19.37 -25.97 -11.07
CA HIS A 439 20.24 -25.56 -9.97
C HIS A 439 21.45 -24.75 -10.45
N SER A 440 21.97 -23.86 -9.60
CA SER A 440 23.25 -23.21 -9.87
C SER A 440 24.39 -24.23 -9.77
N LYS A 441 25.24 -24.34 -10.80
CA LYS A 441 26.35 -25.30 -10.91
C LYS A 441 27.34 -25.26 -9.73
N ASN A 442 27.46 -24.12 -9.03
CA ASN A 442 28.38 -23.91 -7.90
C ASN A 442 27.73 -23.32 -6.63
N ASN A 443 26.40 -23.39 -6.49
CA ASN A 443 25.63 -22.70 -5.43
C ASN A 443 25.76 -21.16 -5.40
N GLU A 444 26.48 -20.54 -6.33
CA GLU A 444 26.54 -19.09 -6.51
C GLU A 444 25.37 -18.63 -7.37
N SER A 445 24.20 -18.48 -6.73
CA SER A 445 23.01 -18.04 -7.45
C SER A 445 23.06 -16.54 -7.76
N ILE A 446 23.18 -16.22 -9.05
CA ILE A 446 23.06 -14.85 -9.58
C ILE A 446 21.61 -14.42 -9.78
N ILE A 447 20.67 -15.37 -9.81
CA ILE A 447 19.24 -15.13 -10.06
C ILE A 447 18.46 -14.73 -8.81
N ASN A 448 19.10 -14.64 -7.64
CA ASN A 448 18.52 -14.21 -6.37
C ASN A 448 18.21 -12.70 -6.31
N ARG A 449 17.42 -12.22 -7.27
CA ARG A 449 17.14 -10.83 -7.56
C ARG A 449 15.67 -10.58 -7.88
N LEU A 450 15.24 -9.34 -7.69
CA LEU A 450 13.92 -8.82 -8.03
C LEU A 450 14.03 -7.85 -9.21
N HIS A 451 12.96 -7.77 -10.01
CA HIS A 451 12.80 -6.80 -11.10
C HIS A 451 13.94 -6.78 -12.13
N SER A 452 14.52 -7.96 -12.41
CA SER A 452 15.41 -8.18 -13.55
C SER A 452 14.63 -8.35 -14.85
N ARG A 453 15.37 -8.45 -15.95
CA ARG A 453 14.86 -8.85 -17.26
C ARG A 453 15.68 -10.01 -17.79
N VAL A 454 15.05 -10.87 -18.57
CA VAL A 454 15.73 -11.95 -19.28
C VAL A 454 15.42 -11.82 -20.77
N VAL A 455 16.44 -11.95 -21.60
CA VAL A 455 16.29 -12.03 -23.06
C VAL A 455 17.00 -13.31 -23.54
N PRO A 456 16.29 -14.26 -24.16
CA PRO A 456 16.92 -15.47 -24.67
C PRO A 456 17.80 -15.18 -25.89
N PHE A 457 18.86 -15.96 -26.07
CA PHE A 457 19.61 -16.08 -27.32
C PHE A 457 18.86 -17.03 -28.28
N ASN A 458 19.25 -17.07 -29.56
CA ASN A 458 18.59 -17.90 -30.58
C ASN A 458 18.97 -19.39 -30.52
N ASP A 459 19.68 -19.83 -29.49
CA ASP A 459 20.19 -21.20 -29.36
C ASP A 459 19.46 -22.04 -28.31
N GLY A 460 18.46 -21.47 -27.63
CA GLY A 460 17.67 -22.12 -26.58
C GLY A 460 18.42 -22.39 -25.27
N LYS A 461 19.71 -22.08 -25.18
CA LYS A 461 20.58 -22.42 -24.03
C LYS A 461 21.13 -21.20 -23.32
N HIS A 462 21.39 -20.11 -24.04
CA HIS A 462 21.95 -18.90 -23.46
C HIS A 462 20.89 -17.82 -23.24
N PHE A 463 21.01 -17.10 -22.13
CA PHE A 463 20.09 -16.04 -21.75
C PHE A 463 20.87 -14.84 -21.23
N PHE A 464 20.45 -13.66 -21.66
CA PHE A 464 20.93 -12.40 -21.12
C PHE A 464 20.08 -12.00 -19.91
N LEU A 465 20.62 -12.16 -18.70
CA LEU A 465 20.01 -11.72 -17.45
C LEU A 465 20.43 -10.27 -17.17
N SER A 466 19.54 -9.33 -17.45
CA SER A 466 19.79 -7.90 -17.31
C SER A 466 19.34 -7.37 -15.95
N GLY A 467 20.27 -6.71 -15.25
CA GLY A 467 19.99 -5.90 -14.07
C GLY A 467 19.17 -6.59 -12.97
N GLY A 468 18.32 -5.83 -12.29
CA GLY A 468 17.56 -6.27 -11.11
C GLY A 468 18.26 -5.89 -9.81
N ARG A 469 17.72 -6.32 -8.67
CA ARG A 469 18.23 -5.89 -7.35
C ARG A 469 18.15 -6.96 -6.26
N LYS A 470 19.05 -6.87 -5.27
CA LYS A 470 18.91 -7.58 -3.98
C LYS A 470 18.08 -6.74 -3.02
N SER A 471 18.50 -5.51 -2.74
CA SER A 471 17.73 -4.49 -2.01
C SER A 471 17.58 -3.25 -2.88
N PRO A 472 16.69 -2.30 -2.57
CA PRO A 472 16.56 -1.07 -3.36
C PRO A 472 17.89 -0.30 -3.54
N ASN A 473 18.81 -0.41 -2.58
CA ASN A 473 20.14 0.22 -2.66
C ASN A 473 21.24 -0.71 -3.24
N GLN A 474 20.87 -1.92 -3.66
CA GLN A 474 21.79 -2.92 -4.24
C GLN A 474 21.24 -3.40 -5.59
N PRO A 475 21.23 -2.52 -6.62
CA PRO A 475 21.04 -2.97 -7.99
C PRO A 475 22.20 -3.89 -8.39
N LEU A 476 21.96 -4.72 -9.38
CA LEU A 476 22.88 -5.76 -9.82
C LEU A 476 23.28 -5.54 -11.27
N LEU A 477 24.44 -6.08 -11.61
CA LEU A 477 24.99 -6.13 -12.96
C LEU A 477 24.21 -7.10 -13.87
N SER A 478 24.46 -6.97 -15.18
CA SER A 478 23.94 -7.85 -16.22
C SER A 478 24.88 -9.02 -16.47
N SER A 479 24.38 -10.19 -16.90
CA SER A 479 25.19 -11.37 -17.18
C SER A 479 24.59 -12.25 -18.25
N ILE A 480 25.45 -12.96 -19.00
CA ILE A 480 25.04 -14.10 -19.82
C ILE A 480 25.08 -15.34 -18.93
N ILE A 481 23.98 -16.07 -18.91
CA ILE A 481 23.89 -17.39 -18.26
C ILE A 481 23.64 -18.45 -19.32
N ALA A 482 24.17 -19.65 -19.08
CA ALA A 482 23.87 -20.83 -19.88
C ALA A 482 23.08 -21.83 -19.03
N ILE A 483 22.07 -22.44 -19.63
CA ILE A 483 21.30 -23.54 -19.05
C ILE A 483 21.72 -24.84 -19.75
N ASP A 484 22.14 -25.80 -18.93
CA ASP A 484 22.34 -27.19 -19.31
C ASP A 484 21.15 -28.02 -18.82
N TYR A 485 20.24 -28.31 -19.76
CA TYR A 485 19.02 -29.08 -19.49
C TYR A 485 19.30 -30.57 -19.22
N ASP A 486 20.43 -31.12 -19.66
CA ASP A 486 20.73 -32.55 -19.46
C ASP A 486 21.03 -32.85 -17.99
N ILE A 487 21.71 -31.92 -17.31
CA ILE A 487 22.05 -32.04 -15.88
C ILE A 487 21.21 -31.13 -14.98
N ASN A 488 20.26 -30.36 -15.54
CA ASN A 488 19.44 -29.37 -14.84
C ASN A 488 20.28 -28.37 -14.03
N GLN A 489 21.30 -27.80 -14.68
CA GLN A 489 22.14 -26.77 -14.08
C GLN A 489 22.24 -25.52 -14.93
N PHE A 490 22.47 -24.39 -14.28
CA PHE A 490 22.84 -23.14 -14.95
C PHE A 490 24.15 -22.59 -14.40
N GLU A 491 24.90 -21.91 -15.26
CA GLU A 491 26.15 -21.25 -14.91
C GLU A 491 26.26 -19.86 -15.56
N ILE A 492 27.12 -19.03 -14.97
CA ILE A 492 27.44 -17.71 -15.51
C ILE A 492 28.53 -17.89 -16.55
N ILE A 493 28.29 -17.38 -17.76
CA ILE A 493 29.29 -17.37 -18.83
C ILE A 493 30.09 -16.07 -18.79
N GLU A 494 29.39 -14.95 -18.65
CA GLU A 494 30.00 -13.62 -18.68
C GLU A 494 29.19 -12.64 -17.82
N SER A 495 29.85 -11.70 -17.16
CA SER A 495 29.22 -10.64 -16.37
C SER A 495 29.72 -9.27 -16.81
N PHE A 496 28.82 -8.30 -16.85
CA PHE A 496 29.10 -6.96 -17.36
C PHE A 496 28.86 -5.92 -16.29
N ASP A 497 29.93 -5.29 -15.81
CA ASP A 497 29.86 -4.20 -14.82
C ASP A 497 29.57 -2.84 -15.48
N ILE A 498 28.55 -2.82 -16.34
CA ILE A 498 28.17 -1.68 -17.15
C ILE A 498 26.64 -1.65 -17.09
N VAL A 499 26.08 -0.61 -16.45
CA VAL A 499 24.64 -0.42 -16.16
C VAL A 499 24.06 -1.27 -15.03
N HIS A 500 23.71 -0.59 -13.92
CA HIS A 500 23.09 -1.19 -12.73
C HIS A 500 21.69 -0.61 -12.55
N LYS A 501 20.69 -1.23 -13.17
CA LYS A 501 19.29 -0.77 -13.11
C LYS A 501 18.35 -1.93 -12.79
N TYR A 502 17.21 -1.60 -12.22
CA TYR A 502 16.09 -2.53 -11.98
C TYR A 502 14.77 -1.83 -12.33
N ARG A 503 13.70 -2.61 -12.60
CA ARG A 503 12.43 -2.08 -13.16
C ARG A 503 12.62 -1.35 -14.51
N HIS A 504 13.66 -1.72 -15.23
CA HIS A 504 14.06 -1.16 -16.52
C HIS A 504 13.45 -1.92 -17.71
N VAL A 505 13.64 -1.34 -18.89
CA VAL A 505 13.43 -2.03 -20.17
C VAL A 505 14.71 -2.75 -20.53
N CYS A 506 14.58 -4.02 -20.92
CA CYS A 506 15.62 -4.74 -21.64
C CYS A 506 14.95 -5.61 -22.69
N SER A 507 15.31 -5.41 -23.96
CA SER A 507 14.66 -6.10 -25.08
C SER A 507 15.55 -6.14 -26.30
N ARG A 508 15.23 -7.01 -27.26
CA ARG A 508 15.89 -7.00 -28.57
C ARG A 508 15.55 -5.72 -29.32
N PHE A 509 16.58 -5.09 -29.88
CA PHE A 509 16.45 -3.83 -30.60
C PHE A 509 17.63 -3.64 -31.53
N GLY A 510 17.37 -3.61 -32.84
CA GLY A 510 18.38 -3.29 -33.85
C GLY A 510 18.70 -4.46 -34.77
N TYR A 511 19.82 -4.33 -35.49
CA TYR A 511 20.28 -5.34 -36.44
C TYR A 511 21.14 -6.38 -35.72
N ARG A 512 21.05 -7.66 -36.13
CA ARG A 512 21.96 -8.75 -35.71
C ARG A 512 22.00 -8.99 -34.19
N ASP A 513 20.85 -9.31 -33.61
CA ASP A 513 20.81 -9.79 -32.21
C ASP A 513 21.37 -8.77 -31.20
N GLN A 514 21.02 -7.49 -31.38
CA GLN A 514 21.34 -6.43 -30.42
C GLN A 514 20.23 -6.30 -29.37
N LEU A 515 20.61 -5.93 -28.15
CA LEU A 515 19.71 -5.62 -27.05
C LEU A 515 19.82 -4.14 -26.71
N CYS A 516 18.71 -3.53 -26.30
CA CYS A 516 18.75 -2.22 -25.64
C CYS A 516 18.36 -2.35 -24.17
N GLN A 517 18.95 -1.50 -23.33
CA GLN A 517 18.64 -1.33 -21.92
C GLN A 517 18.49 0.17 -21.60
N PHE A 518 17.35 0.55 -21.03
CA PHE A 518 17.07 1.93 -20.60
C PHE A 518 15.94 1.98 -19.56
N GLY A 519 15.72 3.15 -18.96
CA GLY A 519 14.78 3.28 -17.84
C GLY A 519 15.26 2.57 -16.58
N GLY A 520 14.36 2.47 -15.61
CA GLY A 520 14.62 1.84 -14.32
C GLY A 520 15.30 2.75 -13.32
N LEU A 521 15.26 2.32 -12.05
CA LEU A 521 15.81 3.09 -10.94
C LEU A 521 17.35 2.94 -10.90
N PRO A 522 18.10 4.05 -10.73
CA PRO A 522 19.56 4.03 -10.68
C PRO A 522 20.07 3.62 -9.30
N LEU A 523 21.40 3.50 -9.18
CA LEU A 523 22.08 3.39 -7.89
C LEU A 523 22.05 4.76 -7.20
N ILE A 524 21.37 4.85 -6.05
CA ILE A 524 21.03 6.10 -5.30
C ILE A 524 22.25 7.00 -4.96
N GLN A 525 23.49 6.52 -5.13
CA GLN A 525 24.73 7.25 -4.79
C GLN A 525 25.48 7.88 -5.96
N SER A 526 25.05 7.75 -7.22
CA SER A 526 25.72 8.46 -8.31
C SER A 526 25.23 9.91 -8.41
N ASN A 527 25.83 10.80 -7.61
CA ASN A 527 25.76 12.26 -7.73
C ASN A 527 26.37 12.80 -9.05
N ASN A 528 26.51 11.97 -10.06
CA ASN A 528 27.03 12.41 -11.35
C ASN A 528 25.86 12.92 -12.17
N ASN A 529 25.78 14.25 -12.24
CA ASN A 529 25.08 15.05 -13.25
C ASN A 529 25.59 14.70 -14.68
N VAL A 530 25.48 13.44 -15.09
CA VAL A 530 25.54 13.12 -16.51
C VAL A 530 24.10 13.18 -16.97
N ASP A 531 23.84 14.09 -17.89
CA ASP A 531 22.59 14.25 -18.60
C ASP A 531 22.36 12.99 -19.47
N GLU A 532 22.02 11.86 -18.83
CA GLU A 532 21.62 10.59 -19.47
C GLU A 532 20.19 10.68 -20.05
N SER A 533 19.59 11.87 -20.03
CA SER A 533 18.29 12.13 -20.63
C SER A 533 18.33 11.71 -22.11
N ASN A 534 17.51 10.73 -22.46
CA ASN A 534 17.32 10.18 -23.81
C ASN A 534 18.42 9.23 -24.33
N SER A 535 19.36 8.78 -23.48
CA SER A 535 20.38 7.79 -23.87
C SER A 535 19.98 6.37 -23.48
N ILE A 536 20.15 5.44 -24.42
CA ILE A 536 19.96 4.00 -24.23
C ILE A 536 21.30 3.28 -24.28
N TRP A 537 21.40 2.17 -23.56
CA TRP A 537 22.55 1.28 -23.62
C TRP A 537 22.27 0.14 -24.59
N MET A 538 23.15 -0.05 -25.55
CA MET A 538 23.08 -1.12 -26.53
C MET A 538 24.11 -2.20 -26.18
N PHE A 539 23.69 -3.46 -26.25
CA PHE A 539 24.55 -4.63 -26.12
C PHE A 539 24.51 -5.45 -27.40
N ASP A 540 25.68 -5.68 -27.99
CA ASP A 540 25.83 -6.53 -29.17
C ASP A 540 26.18 -7.96 -28.72
N MET A 541 25.23 -8.88 -28.89
CA MET A 541 25.37 -10.26 -28.42
C MET A 541 26.45 -11.05 -29.18
N ALA A 542 26.81 -10.64 -30.39
CA ALA A 542 27.82 -11.34 -31.19
C ALA A 542 29.25 -10.96 -30.78
N THR A 543 29.45 -9.73 -30.31
CA THR A 543 30.78 -9.21 -29.94
C THR A 543 30.98 -9.06 -28.43
N SER A 544 29.94 -9.30 -27.62
CA SER A 544 29.91 -9.03 -26.17
C SER A 544 30.31 -7.58 -25.83
N ARG A 545 29.87 -6.60 -26.64
CA ARG A 545 30.24 -5.19 -26.47
C ARG A 545 29.05 -4.30 -26.16
N TRP A 546 29.29 -3.34 -25.26
CA TRP A 546 28.36 -2.27 -24.93
C TRP A 546 28.70 -0.98 -25.66
N PHE A 547 27.68 -0.24 -26.07
CA PHE A 547 27.81 1.12 -26.57
C PHE A 547 26.54 1.92 -26.22
N GLN A 548 26.65 3.25 -26.20
CA GLN A 548 25.47 4.11 -25.99
C GLN A 548 24.90 4.57 -27.33
N SER A 549 23.58 4.74 -27.37
CA SER A 549 22.87 5.38 -28.48
C SER A 549 21.88 6.39 -27.91
N LYS A 550 21.57 7.44 -28.68
CA LYS A 550 20.60 8.45 -28.29
C LYS A 550 19.36 8.33 -29.16
N ILE A 551 18.18 8.41 -28.54
CA ILE A 551 16.90 8.39 -29.26
C ILE A 551 16.14 9.65 -28.87
N ASN A 552 15.88 10.49 -29.86
CA ASN A 552 15.23 11.77 -29.64
C ASN A 552 13.76 11.55 -29.20
N GLY A 553 13.34 12.29 -28.17
CA GLY A 553 11.98 12.22 -27.64
C GLY A 553 11.69 11.05 -26.68
N LEU A 554 12.65 10.15 -26.45
CA LEU A 554 12.53 9.05 -25.49
C LEU A 554 12.76 9.53 -24.06
N LEU A 555 11.73 9.44 -23.21
CA LEU A 555 11.89 9.70 -21.77
C LEU A 555 12.52 8.49 -21.09
N THR A 556 13.83 8.54 -20.83
CA THR A 556 14.58 7.46 -20.18
C THR A 556 14.56 7.52 -18.66
N ASP A 557 14.18 8.64 -18.05
CA ASP A 557 14.07 8.77 -16.59
C ASP A 557 12.71 8.29 -16.08
N ARG A 558 12.43 7.02 -16.34
CA ARG A 558 11.20 6.36 -15.89
C ARG A 558 11.43 4.90 -15.56
N HIS A 559 10.64 4.37 -14.63
CA HIS A 559 10.70 2.97 -14.23
C HIS A 559 9.32 2.32 -14.25
N SER A 560 9.29 0.99 -14.14
CA SER A 560 8.05 0.19 -14.09
C SER A 560 7.11 0.42 -15.29
N LEU A 561 7.62 0.87 -16.43
CA LEU A 561 6.86 0.95 -17.67
C LEU A 561 6.63 -0.45 -18.26
N ALA A 562 5.60 -0.58 -19.09
CA ALA A 562 5.42 -1.79 -19.89
C ALA A 562 6.04 -1.62 -21.27
N PHE A 563 6.47 -2.74 -21.84
CA PHE A 563 7.00 -2.78 -23.19
C PHE A 563 6.78 -4.14 -23.83
N THR A 564 6.82 -4.16 -25.16
CA THR A 564 6.85 -5.39 -25.95
C THR A 564 7.62 -5.15 -27.25
N THR A 565 8.32 -6.17 -27.72
CA THR A 565 9.08 -6.10 -28.99
C THR A 565 8.13 -6.29 -30.17
N PHE A 566 8.27 -5.47 -31.21
CA PHE A 566 7.62 -5.66 -32.50
C PHE A 566 8.69 -5.94 -33.57
N GLY A 567 8.73 -7.17 -34.06
CA GLY A 567 9.85 -7.65 -34.88
C GLY A 567 11.17 -7.66 -34.10
N ASN A 568 12.28 -7.40 -34.78
CA ASN A 568 13.62 -7.33 -34.17
C ASN A 568 14.17 -5.91 -34.02
N HIS A 569 13.48 -4.92 -34.59
CA HIS A 569 13.98 -3.56 -34.75
C HIS A 569 13.13 -2.51 -34.03
N SER A 570 11.97 -2.88 -33.45
CA SER A 570 11.08 -1.92 -32.79
C SER A 570 10.62 -2.40 -31.41
N ILE A 571 10.40 -1.45 -30.52
CA ILE A 571 9.83 -1.66 -29.20
C ILE A 571 8.65 -0.71 -29.03
N VAL A 572 7.56 -1.25 -28.52
CA VAL A 572 6.37 -0.49 -28.14
C VAL A 572 6.39 -0.31 -26.62
N LEU A 573 6.17 0.91 -26.13
CA LEU A 573 6.21 1.26 -24.70
C LEU A 573 4.88 1.88 -24.25
N ASN A 574 4.52 1.70 -22.97
CA ASN A 574 3.41 2.40 -22.34
C ASN A 574 3.65 2.66 -20.85
N GLY A 575 3.19 3.82 -20.39
CA GLY A 575 3.13 4.19 -18.97
C GLY A 575 4.47 4.14 -18.22
N GLY A 576 4.38 3.89 -16.91
CA GLY A 576 5.49 3.95 -15.96
C GLY A 576 5.39 5.14 -15.00
N LEU A 577 6.37 5.24 -14.11
CA LEU A 577 6.53 6.35 -13.16
C LEU A 577 7.84 7.09 -13.44
N ASP A 578 7.85 8.40 -13.25
CA ASP A 578 9.11 9.17 -13.29
C ASP A 578 10.01 8.82 -12.09
N CYS A 579 11.32 8.73 -12.30
CA CYS A 579 12.24 8.29 -11.25
C CYS A 579 12.42 9.30 -10.11
N HIS A 580 12.14 10.58 -10.36
CA HIS A 580 12.38 11.65 -9.40
C HIS A 580 11.24 11.82 -8.39
N HIS A 581 9.99 11.72 -8.85
CA HIS A 581 8.79 12.02 -8.06
C HIS A 581 7.86 10.83 -7.92
N ASN A 582 8.10 9.72 -8.65
CA ASN A 582 7.22 8.55 -8.69
C ASN A 582 5.78 8.90 -9.10
N GLN A 583 5.65 9.90 -9.97
CA GLN A 583 4.40 10.34 -10.59
C GLN A 583 4.13 9.59 -11.88
N PHE A 584 2.85 9.37 -12.15
CA PHE A 584 2.41 8.85 -13.44
C PHE A 584 2.79 9.83 -14.55
N LEU A 585 2.97 9.32 -15.76
CA LEU A 585 3.09 10.17 -16.94
C LEU A 585 1.86 11.07 -17.10
N SER A 586 2.05 12.24 -17.71
CA SER A 586 0.99 13.25 -17.87
C SER A 586 -0.19 12.73 -18.69
N GLU A 587 0.10 11.94 -19.72
CA GLU A 587 -0.86 11.37 -20.67
C GLU A 587 -0.62 9.87 -20.84
N ASN A 588 -1.66 9.14 -21.23
CA ASN A 588 -1.55 7.74 -21.60
C ASN A 588 -1.42 7.62 -23.13
N HIS A 589 -0.22 7.27 -23.58
CA HIS A 589 0.10 7.07 -24.99
C HIS A 589 0.97 5.83 -25.19
N ILE A 590 0.89 5.27 -26.39
CA ILE A 590 1.85 4.28 -26.87
C ILE A 590 3.04 5.04 -27.46
N GLU A 591 4.24 4.61 -27.11
CA GLU A 591 5.48 5.09 -27.73
C GLU A 591 6.05 4.00 -28.65
N LEU A 592 6.34 4.33 -29.90
CA LEU A 592 7.03 3.45 -30.84
C LEU A 592 8.49 3.91 -30.97
N MET A 593 9.39 3.04 -30.52
CA MET A 593 10.82 3.18 -30.69
C MET A 593 11.28 2.22 -31.79
N ASP A 594 11.87 2.72 -32.87
CA ASP A 594 12.36 1.91 -34.00
C ASP A 594 13.83 2.22 -34.25
N SER A 595 14.68 1.20 -34.31
CA SER A 595 16.14 1.33 -34.49
C SER A 595 16.55 1.94 -35.82
N ARG A 596 15.61 2.06 -36.77
CA ARG A 596 15.80 2.68 -38.08
C ARG A 596 15.38 4.15 -38.08
N MET A 597 14.78 4.63 -37.00
CA MET A 597 14.29 5.99 -36.82
C MET A 597 15.10 6.71 -35.73
N GLU A 598 15.27 8.01 -35.88
CA GLU A 598 15.98 8.83 -34.87
C GLU A 598 15.06 9.27 -33.71
N ASN A 599 13.75 9.33 -33.96
CA ASN A 599 12.76 9.87 -33.04
C ASN A 599 11.79 8.78 -32.56
N VAL A 600 11.34 8.90 -31.32
CA VAL A 600 10.19 8.15 -30.80
C VAL A 600 8.89 8.77 -31.30
N GLU A 601 8.02 7.95 -31.87
CA GLU A 601 6.65 8.36 -32.21
C GLU A 601 5.71 8.10 -31.02
N LYS A 602 4.76 9.00 -30.78
CA LYS A 602 3.81 8.92 -29.67
C LYS A 602 2.38 8.93 -30.19
N PHE A 603 1.56 8.01 -29.71
CA PHE A 603 0.19 7.82 -30.15
C PHE A 603 -0.76 7.77 -28.96
N LEU A 604 -1.69 8.72 -28.86
CA LEU A 604 -2.72 8.72 -27.83
C LEU A 604 -3.69 7.57 -28.06
N ILE A 605 -4.05 6.86 -26.99
CA ILE A 605 -5.07 5.80 -27.04
C ILE A 605 -6.43 6.46 -26.83
N ALA A 606 -7.28 6.41 -27.85
CA ALA A 606 -8.63 6.94 -27.75
C ALA A 606 -9.44 6.20 -26.68
N ASP A 607 -10.20 6.96 -25.88
CA ASP A 607 -11.04 6.48 -24.78
C ASP A 607 -10.29 5.76 -23.63
N LEU A 608 -8.95 5.87 -23.53
CA LEU A 608 -8.18 5.37 -22.37
C LEU A 608 -7.50 6.52 -21.61
N SER A 609 -8.21 7.12 -20.65
CA SER A 609 -7.65 8.18 -19.80
C SER A 609 -6.80 7.66 -18.63
N GLU A 610 -6.96 6.38 -18.29
CA GLU A 610 -6.30 5.74 -17.14
C GLU A 610 -4.78 5.71 -17.34
N LYS A 611 -4.03 6.06 -16.30
CA LYS A 611 -2.56 6.05 -16.32
C LYS A 611 -2.06 4.82 -15.58
N LEU A 612 -1.11 4.08 -16.16
CA LEU A 612 -0.72 2.76 -15.67
C LEU A 612 0.79 2.64 -15.43
N TYR A 613 1.17 1.86 -14.42
CA TYR A 613 2.53 1.34 -14.24
C TYR A 613 2.49 -0.10 -13.70
N SER A 614 3.62 -0.82 -13.79
CA SER A 614 3.72 -2.24 -13.42
C SER A 614 2.75 -3.16 -14.18
N HIS A 615 2.15 -2.69 -15.27
CA HIS A 615 1.38 -3.48 -16.21
C HIS A 615 2.33 -4.17 -17.20
N HIS A 616 1.79 -5.06 -18.02
CA HIS A 616 2.51 -5.73 -19.10
C HIS A 616 1.88 -5.43 -20.46
N MET A 617 2.68 -5.59 -21.51
CA MET A 617 2.22 -5.50 -22.89
C MET A 617 2.59 -6.76 -23.66
N LYS A 618 1.71 -7.18 -24.57
CA LYS A 618 1.99 -8.26 -25.54
C LYS A 618 1.37 -7.92 -26.88
N ILE A 619 2.11 -8.20 -27.96
CA ILE A 619 1.59 -8.07 -29.32
C ILE A 619 0.93 -9.38 -29.72
N ILE A 620 -0.34 -9.31 -30.13
CA ILE A 620 -1.10 -10.47 -30.62
C ILE A 620 -0.72 -10.73 -32.08
N ASP A 621 -0.78 -9.68 -32.88
CA ASP A 621 -0.54 -9.71 -34.33
C ASP A 621 -0.14 -8.33 -34.85
N ASP A 622 -0.11 -8.18 -36.17
CA ASP A 622 0.34 -6.97 -36.86
C ASP A 622 -0.55 -5.73 -36.64
N HIS A 623 -1.63 -5.82 -35.88
CA HIS A 623 -2.51 -4.68 -35.60
C HIS A 623 -3.06 -4.62 -34.17
N ARG A 624 -2.87 -5.67 -33.34
CA ARG A 624 -3.44 -5.74 -31.99
C ARG A 624 -2.39 -5.87 -30.89
N ILE A 625 -2.52 -5.03 -29.85
CA ILE A 625 -1.67 -5.03 -28.65
C ILE A 625 -2.54 -5.19 -27.42
N LEU A 626 -2.03 -5.90 -26.42
CA LEU A 626 -2.62 -6.06 -25.10
C LEU A 626 -1.92 -5.14 -24.10
N ILE A 627 -2.70 -4.50 -23.23
CA ILE A 627 -2.27 -3.92 -21.96
C ILE A 627 -2.90 -4.76 -20.86
N ILE A 628 -2.09 -5.33 -19.98
CA ILE A 628 -2.51 -6.36 -19.02
C ILE A 628 -2.11 -5.90 -17.61
N GLY A 629 -3.09 -5.79 -16.74
CA GLY A 629 -2.86 -5.59 -15.32
C GLY A 629 -2.33 -4.20 -14.95
N GLY A 630 -1.59 -4.17 -13.84
CA GLY A 630 -0.84 -3.03 -13.31
C GLY A 630 -1.56 -2.27 -12.22
N ILE A 631 -0.98 -1.13 -11.86
CA ILE A 631 -1.58 -0.13 -10.98
C ILE A 631 -1.97 1.06 -11.83
N ALA A 632 -3.27 1.35 -11.83
CA ALA A 632 -3.86 2.53 -12.43
C ALA A 632 -3.94 3.69 -11.44
N ASP A 633 -4.31 4.86 -11.93
CA ASP A 633 -4.59 6.03 -11.10
C ASP A 633 -5.86 5.94 -10.24
N TYR A 634 -6.66 4.88 -10.40
CA TYR A 634 -7.76 4.51 -9.50
C TYR A 634 -7.50 3.24 -8.68
N GLY A 635 -6.34 2.59 -8.85
CA GLY A 635 -5.98 1.38 -8.13
C GLY A 635 -5.55 0.19 -8.95
N ILE A 636 -5.54 -0.99 -8.33
CA ILE A 636 -5.19 -2.23 -9.00
C ILE A 636 -6.09 -2.40 -10.23
N SER A 637 -5.46 -2.57 -11.37
CA SER A 637 -6.16 -2.92 -12.60
C SER A 637 -6.06 -4.42 -12.78
N ASN A 638 -7.16 -5.14 -12.54
CA ASN A 638 -7.31 -6.54 -12.94
C ASN A 638 -7.97 -6.61 -14.34
N ARG A 639 -7.52 -5.77 -15.27
CA ARG A 639 -8.10 -5.64 -16.61
C ARG A 639 -7.11 -5.96 -17.72
N ILE A 640 -7.67 -6.32 -18.87
CA ILE A 640 -6.97 -6.48 -20.13
C ILE A 640 -7.62 -5.55 -21.15
N TYR A 641 -6.84 -4.63 -21.70
CA TYR A 641 -7.24 -3.81 -22.82
C TYR A 641 -6.64 -4.38 -24.09
N GLN A 642 -7.50 -4.68 -25.07
CA GLN A 642 -7.07 -5.03 -26.42
C GLN A 642 -7.20 -3.78 -27.28
N ILE A 643 -6.09 -3.33 -27.86
CA ILE A 643 -5.99 -2.08 -28.60
C ILE A 643 -5.67 -2.41 -30.06
N ASP A 644 -6.45 -1.84 -31.00
CA ASP A 644 -6.04 -1.77 -32.39
C ASP A 644 -5.06 -0.60 -32.53
N PHE A 645 -3.78 -0.88 -32.74
CA PHE A 645 -2.76 0.17 -32.77
C PHE A 645 -2.74 0.96 -34.09
N ARG A 646 -3.44 0.51 -35.15
CA ARG A 646 -3.62 1.29 -36.39
C ARG A 646 -4.61 2.42 -36.18
N LEU A 647 -5.67 2.12 -35.42
CA LEU A 647 -6.74 3.07 -35.08
C LEU A 647 -6.50 3.77 -33.75
N MET A 648 -5.57 3.26 -32.94
CA MET A 648 -5.31 3.67 -31.56
C MET A 648 -6.58 3.68 -30.71
N LYS A 649 -7.38 2.62 -30.83
CA LYS A 649 -8.68 2.47 -30.16
C LYS A 649 -8.74 1.18 -29.36
N ILE A 650 -9.40 1.24 -28.20
CA ILE A 650 -9.76 0.05 -27.43
C ILE A 650 -10.80 -0.75 -28.24
N LEU A 651 -10.47 -1.99 -28.56
CA LEU A 651 -11.39 -2.97 -29.15
C LEU A 651 -12.23 -3.64 -28.06
N THR A 652 -11.57 -4.13 -27.01
CA THR A 652 -12.23 -4.82 -25.89
C THR A 652 -11.57 -4.45 -24.57
N THR A 653 -12.37 -4.48 -23.50
CA THR A 653 -11.92 -4.37 -22.11
C THR A 653 -12.49 -5.56 -21.35
N ASN A 654 -11.61 -6.42 -20.85
CA ASN A 654 -11.98 -7.61 -20.10
C ASN A 654 -11.48 -7.51 -18.67
N TYR A 655 -12.27 -7.97 -17.70
CA TYR A 655 -11.82 -8.18 -16.32
C TYR A 655 -11.23 -9.59 -16.20
N ILE A 656 -10.11 -9.72 -15.48
CA ILE A 656 -9.47 -11.01 -15.21
C ILE A 656 -10.15 -11.60 -13.97
N GLY A 657 -11.00 -12.60 -14.18
CA GLY A 657 -11.60 -13.40 -13.12
C GLY A 657 -11.01 -14.80 -13.06
N THR A 658 -11.30 -15.51 -11.98
CA THR A 658 -10.95 -16.92 -11.78
C THR A 658 -12.21 -17.75 -11.62
N ASN A 659 -12.13 -19.06 -11.88
CA ASN A 659 -13.26 -19.97 -11.63
C ASN A 659 -13.63 -20.11 -10.14
N ASP A 660 -12.73 -19.70 -9.25
CA ASP A 660 -12.97 -19.56 -7.82
C ASP A 660 -13.23 -18.09 -7.50
N ASP A 661 -14.48 -17.74 -7.19
CA ASP A 661 -14.88 -16.38 -6.81
C ASP A 661 -14.17 -15.91 -5.53
N ASP A 662 -13.70 -16.83 -4.67
CA ASP A 662 -12.98 -16.52 -3.44
C ASP A 662 -11.48 -16.24 -3.62
N GLN A 663 -10.97 -16.49 -4.83
CA GLN A 663 -9.58 -16.22 -5.18
C GLN A 663 -9.36 -14.72 -5.37
N ILE A 664 -8.26 -14.23 -4.81
CA ILE A 664 -7.85 -12.82 -4.82
C ILE A 664 -6.78 -12.69 -5.89
N LEU A 665 -6.88 -11.64 -6.72
CA LEU A 665 -5.89 -11.29 -7.73
C LEU A 665 -5.39 -9.86 -7.53
N MET A 666 -4.07 -9.71 -7.48
CA MET A 666 -3.40 -8.41 -7.48
C MET A 666 -2.45 -8.36 -8.67
N MET A 667 -2.95 -7.97 -9.84
CA MET A 667 -2.21 -8.06 -11.11
C MET A 667 -1.09 -7.02 -11.23
N HIS A 668 -0.11 -7.06 -10.33
CA HIS A 668 1.15 -6.32 -10.40
C HIS A 668 2.30 -7.22 -9.94
N ASN A 669 3.55 -6.85 -10.27
CA ASN A 669 4.74 -7.67 -10.01
C ASN A 669 4.70 -9.12 -10.57
N PHE A 670 3.79 -9.42 -11.50
CA PHE A 670 3.72 -10.70 -12.22
C PHE A 670 4.64 -10.67 -13.45
N SER A 671 4.81 -11.81 -14.10
CA SER A 671 5.30 -11.86 -15.48
C SER A 671 4.25 -12.52 -16.37
N CYS A 672 4.32 -12.32 -17.69
CA CYS A 672 3.38 -12.95 -18.60
C CYS A 672 4.03 -13.38 -19.90
N GLU A 673 3.46 -14.42 -20.52
CA GLU A 673 3.86 -14.95 -21.83
C GLU A 673 2.64 -15.14 -22.71
N LEU A 674 2.72 -14.70 -23.97
CA LEU A 674 1.70 -14.95 -24.98
C LEU A 674 2.21 -16.07 -25.88
N ILE A 675 1.55 -17.22 -25.83
CA ILE A 675 1.92 -18.43 -26.54
C ILE A 675 0.91 -18.67 -27.67
N ASN A 676 1.41 -19.08 -28.85
CA ASN A 676 0.62 -19.32 -30.05
C ASN A 676 -0.28 -18.14 -30.50
N LYS A 677 0.03 -16.92 -30.04
CA LYS A 677 -0.71 -15.67 -30.30
C LYS A 677 -2.14 -15.61 -29.74
N ASN A 678 -2.58 -16.61 -28.99
CA ASN A 678 -3.93 -16.65 -28.44
C ASN A 678 -4.01 -17.15 -27.00
N TYR A 679 -2.96 -17.74 -26.42
CA TYR A 679 -2.95 -18.14 -25.02
C TYR A 679 -2.06 -17.23 -24.18
N LEU A 680 -2.68 -16.43 -23.31
CA LEU A 680 -1.96 -15.61 -22.35
C LEU A 680 -1.79 -16.37 -21.05
N TRP A 681 -0.53 -16.51 -20.64
CA TRP A 681 -0.12 -17.03 -19.36
C TRP A 681 0.34 -15.88 -18.47
N THR A 682 -0.17 -15.81 -17.24
CA THR A 682 0.33 -14.90 -16.21
C THR A 682 0.90 -15.73 -15.08
N ILE A 683 2.12 -15.43 -14.66
CA ILE A 683 2.90 -16.23 -13.73
C ILE A 683 3.12 -15.38 -12.48
N GLY A 684 2.65 -15.89 -11.34
CA GLY A 684 2.79 -15.25 -10.04
C GLY A 684 2.30 -13.79 -10.01
N GLY A 685 2.91 -12.98 -9.14
CA GLY A 685 2.51 -11.60 -8.88
C GLY A 685 1.98 -11.39 -7.46
N GLY A 686 1.57 -10.16 -7.16
CA GLY A 686 1.19 -9.72 -5.83
C GLY A 686 2.34 -9.01 -5.09
N GLY A 687 2.36 -9.13 -3.77
CA GLY A 687 3.37 -8.51 -2.93
C GLY A 687 3.01 -8.52 -1.44
N ASN A 688 3.62 -7.64 -0.64
CA ASN A 688 3.62 -7.76 0.82
C ASN A 688 2.36 -7.21 1.52
N CYS A 689 1.47 -6.52 0.79
CA CYS A 689 0.18 -5.99 1.26
C CYS A 689 0.24 -5.35 2.66
N PHE A 690 1.20 -4.43 2.84
CA PHE A 690 1.37 -3.66 4.08
C PHE A 690 1.64 -4.54 5.31
N SER A 691 0.87 -4.34 6.39
CA SER A 691 0.90 -5.18 7.57
C SER A 691 -0.08 -6.36 7.50
N PHE A 692 -0.83 -6.53 6.40
CA PHE A 692 -1.87 -7.55 6.29
C PHE A 692 -1.31 -8.94 5.98
N GLY A 693 -0.13 -9.00 5.36
CA GLY A 693 0.60 -10.22 5.03
C GLY A 693 0.89 -10.32 3.53
N THR A 694 1.79 -11.20 3.13
CA THR A 694 2.17 -11.35 1.72
C THR A 694 1.09 -12.12 0.94
N HIS A 695 0.71 -11.59 -0.23
CA HIS A 695 -0.15 -12.24 -1.21
C HIS A 695 0.66 -12.67 -2.45
N PHE A 696 0.33 -13.84 -2.98
CA PHE A 696 0.86 -14.36 -4.24
C PHE A 696 -0.29 -14.73 -5.16
N ASN A 697 -0.28 -14.18 -6.37
CA ASN A 697 -1.23 -14.60 -7.40
C ASN A 697 -0.93 -16.05 -7.83
N PRO A 698 -1.96 -16.79 -8.27
CA PRO A 698 -1.76 -18.06 -8.96
C PRO A 698 -1.06 -17.91 -10.31
N ILE A 699 -0.69 -19.04 -10.92
CA ILE A 699 -0.47 -19.08 -12.36
C ILE A 699 -1.84 -19.15 -13.02
N LEU A 700 -2.08 -18.26 -13.98
CA LEU A 700 -3.32 -18.19 -14.75
C LEU A 700 -3.03 -18.45 -16.23
N SER A 701 -3.91 -19.17 -16.90
CA SER A 701 -3.96 -19.22 -18.36
C SER A 701 -5.36 -18.93 -18.87
N PHE A 702 -5.44 -18.23 -20.00
CA PHE A 702 -6.71 -17.97 -20.68
C PHE A 702 -6.47 -17.66 -22.16
N GLN A 703 -7.49 -17.96 -22.96
CA GLN A 703 -7.51 -17.68 -24.38
C GLN A 703 -7.97 -16.24 -24.61
N ILE A 704 -7.34 -15.56 -25.56
CA ILE A 704 -7.66 -14.21 -26.02
C ILE A 704 -8.16 -14.31 -27.46
N ASP A 705 -9.29 -13.67 -27.73
CA ASP A 705 -9.95 -13.61 -29.04
C ASP A 705 -9.28 -12.59 -30.00
#